data_AF-A0A8H5JIK4-F1
#
_entry.id   AF-A0A8H5JIK4-F1
#
_cell.length_a   1.000
_cell.length_b   1.000
_cell.length_c   1.000
_cell.angle_alpha   90.00
_cell.angle_beta   90.00
_cell.angle_gamma   90.00
#
_symmetry.space_group_name_H-M   'P 1'
#
loop_
_entity.id
_entity.type
_entity.pdbx_description
1 polymer ?
#
loop_
_entity_poly.entity_id
_entity_poly.type
_entity_poly.pdbx_seq_one_letter_code
_entity_poly.pdbx_strand_id
1 'polypeptide(L)'
;MSSSGERPIAGYVDPNFPNPDGRWDTPVIIYGYTPAFSLAVFAAAWFALFLVIHLVQTIRFRSWYFITFPIGLLFEIVGYIARSLSAKKDPYHLLYFILNYFFIVTAPVFLAAGVYTILSALIPRLGRRYSFLPPKFILWFFITSDVIATVVQITGAALIGVRQSNRDDPTDANNILLGGLAYQVFSLGVFVILTASFLFRARREVTSRGKKLSLFCVAFGVATIMIYLRTCFRLAETAEGLGGHLYSNEIFFACLEFAPVALAVLLFAIWHPGRCVGKKVRPLEPKPSAAELHLSSGAAYNFNKLQECQLILIINNLTNQYTMPPLPPSANPLPRLITYYQTHHDSSGNLISPLSLITQPGIAITHVIVAAIHINDDPQKVTLNDYHPSHPIFQTMWAELRVLQASGVKVMGMLGGACKGSYARLDADQEKFDRYYSPVKDMIRERGLDGLDLDVEEEMTLGGIVRLIDRLRSDFGPTFIITLAPVAMSLLDFTKNLSGFDYEALEVMRGRDIAWYNTQFYCGWGDCSNPLMYDLMVRKGWPPEKIVIGLVTNPENGSGYVPMNPLNVVLTTLRGRYGAFGGIMGWEYFNSLPGGKERPWEWAREMTKLLRGHLLSAPAQAIQPVQPLAVESGPKAKNEDVDPDGPGGQDAPVPKQFDYYSDGLDN
;
A
#
# COMPACT_ATOMS: atom_id res chain seq x y z
N MET A 1 -31.36 -59.17 0.27
CA MET A 1 -31.25 -58.17 -0.82
C MET A 1 -31.58 -56.81 -0.23
N SER A 2 -30.57 -56.04 0.16
CA SER A 2 -30.71 -54.64 0.54
C SER A 2 -29.88 -53.86 -0.47
N SER A 3 -30.56 -53.27 -1.45
CA SER A 3 -29.93 -52.37 -2.42
C SER A 3 -29.74 -51.01 -1.75
N SER A 4 -28.55 -50.78 -1.21
CA SER A 4 -28.07 -49.42 -0.95
C SER A 4 -27.96 -48.70 -2.29
N GLY A 5 -28.92 -47.80 -2.56
CA GLY A 5 -28.93 -46.95 -3.74
C GLY A 5 -27.82 -45.91 -3.71
N GLU A 6 -26.56 -46.34 -3.80
CA GLU A 6 -25.48 -45.45 -4.21
C GLU A 6 -25.68 -45.13 -5.69
N ARG A 7 -25.87 -43.85 -6.01
CA ARG A 7 -25.87 -43.40 -7.41
C ARG A 7 -24.54 -43.84 -8.02
N PRO A 8 -24.53 -44.45 -9.21
CA PRO A 8 -23.29 -44.82 -9.88
C PRO A 8 -22.42 -43.57 -10.02
N ILE A 9 -21.15 -43.69 -9.60
CA ILE A 9 -20.17 -42.60 -9.69
C ILE A 9 -19.96 -42.31 -11.19
N ALA A 10 -20.56 -41.24 -11.69
CA ALA A 10 -20.41 -40.83 -13.08
C ALA A 10 -19.07 -40.10 -13.27
N GLY A 11 -18.08 -40.79 -13.84
CA GLY A 11 -16.80 -40.19 -14.24
C GLY A 11 -15.71 -41.23 -14.55
N TYR A 12 -14.58 -40.76 -15.08
CA TYR A 12 -13.47 -41.64 -15.49
C TYR A 12 -12.67 -42.13 -14.28
N VAL A 13 -12.43 -43.44 -14.23
CA VAL A 13 -11.57 -44.13 -13.27
C VAL A 13 -10.62 -44.99 -14.10
N ASP A 14 -9.31 -44.82 -13.94
CA ASP A 14 -8.34 -45.63 -14.68
C ASP A 14 -8.23 -47.02 -14.03
N PRO A 15 -8.46 -48.12 -14.76
CA PRO A 15 -8.27 -49.48 -14.24
C PRO A 15 -6.86 -49.75 -13.69
N ASN A 16 -5.85 -49.00 -14.16
CA ASN A 16 -4.44 -49.17 -13.75
C ASN A 16 -4.06 -48.32 -12.52
N PHE A 17 -4.90 -47.37 -12.13
CA PHE A 17 -4.72 -46.51 -10.96
C PHE A 17 -6.00 -46.56 -10.12
N PRO A 18 -6.19 -47.56 -9.25
CA PRO A 18 -7.32 -47.56 -8.34
C PRO A 18 -7.22 -46.38 -7.35
N ASN A 19 -8.36 -45.80 -6.99
CA ASN A 19 -8.44 -44.69 -6.05
C ASN A 19 -7.80 -45.08 -4.69
N PRO A 20 -6.82 -44.32 -4.17
CA PRO A 20 -6.17 -44.63 -2.90
C PRO A 20 -7.02 -44.33 -1.64
N ASP A 21 -8.23 -43.79 -1.79
CA ASP A 21 -9.15 -43.40 -0.69
C ASP A 21 -8.51 -42.45 0.33
N GLY A 22 -7.64 -41.56 -0.13
CA GLY A 22 -7.01 -40.51 0.68
C GLY A 22 -7.98 -39.41 1.09
N ARG A 23 -7.65 -38.71 2.19
CA ARG A 23 -8.45 -37.62 2.78
C ARG A 23 -8.82 -36.49 1.79
N TRP A 24 -8.07 -36.35 0.70
CA TRP A 24 -8.23 -35.29 -0.31
C TRP A 24 -8.47 -35.85 -1.72
N ASP A 25 -8.85 -37.12 -1.84
CA ASP A 25 -9.01 -37.78 -3.13
C ASP A 25 -10.47 -37.65 -3.60
N THR A 26 -10.64 -37.39 -4.89
CA THR A 26 -11.97 -37.39 -5.51
C THR A 26 -12.37 -38.80 -5.95
N PRO A 27 -13.67 -39.13 -6.00
CA PRO A 27 -14.12 -40.46 -6.40
C PRO A 27 -13.84 -40.80 -7.88
N VAL A 28 -13.48 -39.80 -8.69
CA VAL A 28 -13.15 -39.92 -10.12
C VAL A 28 -11.93 -39.04 -10.45
N ILE A 29 -11.26 -39.33 -11.55
CA ILE A 29 -10.20 -38.48 -12.08
C ILE A 29 -10.85 -37.26 -12.76
N ILE A 30 -10.65 -36.08 -12.17
CA ILE A 30 -11.32 -34.84 -12.60
C ILE A 30 -10.92 -34.44 -14.02
N TYR A 31 -9.75 -34.86 -14.51
CA TYR A 31 -9.30 -34.61 -15.89
C TYR A 31 -10.12 -35.35 -16.96
N GLY A 32 -10.85 -36.41 -16.61
CA GLY A 32 -11.54 -37.26 -17.59
C GLY A 32 -10.63 -38.25 -18.35
N TYR A 33 -9.32 -38.21 -18.09
CA TYR A 33 -8.28 -39.11 -18.59
C TYR A 33 -7.09 -39.09 -17.62
N THR A 34 -6.17 -40.05 -17.71
CA THR A 34 -4.89 -39.97 -16.99
C THR A 34 -3.89 -39.06 -17.72
N PRO A 35 -3.43 -37.96 -17.10
CA PRO A 35 -2.47 -37.06 -17.74
C PRO A 35 -1.14 -37.75 -18.08
N ALA A 36 -0.58 -37.48 -19.25
CA ALA A 36 0.74 -37.98 -19.64
C ALA A 36 1.86 -37.27 -18.86
N PHE A 37 2.61 -38.04 -18.08
CA PHE A 37 3.78 -37.54 -17.34
C PHE A 37 4.83 -36.91 -18.25
N SER A 38 5.08 -37.49 -19.43
CA SER A 38 6.05 -37.00 -20.41
C SER A 38 5.70 -35.60 -20.92
N LEU A 39 4.42 -35.36 -21.24
CA LEU A 39 3.94 -34.04 -21.70
C LEU A 39 4.09 -33.00 -20.60
N ALA A 40 3.70 -33.32 -19.36
CA ALA A 40 3.79 -32.40 -18.23
C ALA A 40 5.23 -31.98 -17.92
N VAL A 41 6.16 -32.95 -17.89
CA VAL A 41 7.59 -32.69 -17.67
C VAL A 41 8.21 -31.89 -18.82
N PHE A 42 7.88 -32.24 -20.06
CA PHE A 42 8.36 -31.52 -21.24
C PHE A 42 7.91 -30.05 -21.21
N ALA A 43 6.62 -29.81 -20.92
CA ALA A 43 6.07 -28.46 -20.82
C ALA A 43 6.73 -27.64 -19.69
N ALA A 44 6.89 -28.23 -18.50
CA ALA A 44 7.57 -27.57 -17.39
C ALA A 44 9.03 -27.22 -17.73
N ALA A 45 9.77 -28.14 -18.36
CA ALA A 45 11.14 -27.90 -18.80
C ALA A 45 11.23 -26.82 -19.89
N TRP A 46 10.30 -26.83 -20.84
CA TRP A 46 10.21 -25.82 -21.90
C TRP A 46 10.01 -24.42 -21.31
N PHE A 47 9.00 -24.23 -20.45
CA PHE A 47 8.75 -22.93 -19.84
C PHE A 47 9.84 -22.50 -18.87
N ALA A 48 10.50 -23.43 -18.15
CA ALA A 48 11.64 -23.12 -17.30
C ALA A 48 12.85 -22.60 -18.11
N LEU A 49 13.17 -23.25 -19.23
CA LEU A 49 14.21 -22.79 -20.15
C LEU A 49 13.91 -21.37 -20.65
N PHE A 50 12.69 -21.15 -21.13
CA PHE A 50 12.30 -19.84 -21.65
C PHE A 50 12.14 -18.77 -20.57
N LEU A 51 11.79 -19.13 -19.33
CA LEU A 51 11.79 -18.22 -18.18
C LEU A 51 13.19 -17.64 -17.96
N VAL A 52 14.21 -18.48 -17.90
CA VAL A 52 15.60 -18.05 -17.74
C VAL A 52 16.02 -17.14 -18.89
N ILE A 53 15.72 -17.55 -20.13
CA ILE A 53 16.03 -16.75 -21.32
C ILE A 53 15.34 -15.38 -21.25
N HIS A 54 14.04 -15.31 -20.97
CA HIS A 54 13.29 -14.06 -20.89
C HIS A 54 13.71 -13.17 -19.72
N LEU A 55 14.06 -13.76 -18.57
CA LEU A 55 14.54 -13.03 -17.41
C LEU A 55 15.89 -12.37 -17.69
N VAL A 56 16.85 -13.14 -18.24
CA VAL A 56 18.17 -12.62 -18.65
C VAL A 56 18.00 -11.51 -19.69
N GLN A 57 17.11 -11.68 -20.66
CA GLN A 57 16.86 -10.66 -21.68
C GLN A 57 16.19 -9.41 -21.09
N THR A 58 15.23 -9.56 -20.18
CA THR A 58 14.56 -8.44 -19.51
C THR A 58 15.56 -7.61 -18.71
N ILE A 59 16.46 -8.26 -17.97
CA ILE A 59 17.53 -7.61 -17.20
C ILE A 59 18.54 -6.94 -18.14
N ARG A 60 19.07 -7.68 -19.13
CA ARG A 60 20.10 -7.18 -20.06
C ARG A 60 19.62 -5.99 -20.89
N PHE A 61 18.38 -6.03 -21.38
CA PHE A 61 17.80 -4.94 -22.18
C PHE A 61 17.07 -3.89 -21.32
N ARG A 62 17.08 -4.02 -19.97
CA ARG A 62 16.40 -3.12 -19.01
C ARG A 62 14.93 -2.87 -19.38
N SER A 63 14.24 -3.91 -19.83
CA SER A 63 12.88 -3.85 -20.37
C SER A 63 11.84 -4.19 -19.30
N TRP A 64 11.93 -3.52 -18.15
CA TRP A 64 11.08 -3.80 -16.97
C TRP A 64 9.58 -3.72 -17.24
N TYR A 65 9.15 -2.98 -18.27
CA TYR A 65 7.75 -2.94 -18.70
C TYR A 65 7.21 -4.31 -19.18
N PHE A 66 8.08 -5.26 -19.53
CA PHE A 66 7.73 -6.60 -20.01
C PHE A 66 7.85 -7.68 -18.90
N ILE A 67 8.03 -7.28 -17.63
CA ILE A 67 8.25 -8.20 -16.51
C ILE A 67 7.06 -9.14 -16.23
N THR A 68 5.85 -8.75 -16.65
CA THR A 68 4.66 -9.60 -16.52
C THR A 68 4.82 -10.90 -17.31
N PHE A 69 5.57 -10.91 -18.41
CA PHE A 69 5.73 -12.09 -19.24
C PHE A 69 6.53 -13.21 -18.54
N PRO A 70 7.71 -12.95 -17.92
CA PRO A 70 8.36 -13.89 -17.01
C PRO A 70 7.49 -14.38 -15.85
N ILE A 71 6.63 -13.53 -15.28
CA ILE A 71 5.72 -13.94 -14.19
C ILE A 71 4.70 -14.96 -14.71
N GLY A 72 4.14 -14.74 -15.90
CA GLY A 72 3.25 -15.73 -16.55
C GLY A 72 3.94 -17.07 -16.80
N LEU A 73 5.21 -17.07 -17.21
CA LEU A 73 6.00 -18.30 -17.37
C LEU A 73 6.21 -19.06 -16.07
N LEU A 74 6.41 -18.35 -14.95
CA LEU A 74 6.50 -18.98 -13.63
C LEU A 74 5.19 -19.71 -13.28
N PHE A 75 4.05 -19.10 -13.59
CA PHE A 75 2.75 -19.72 -13.37
C PHE A 75 2.58 -20.99 -14.22
N GLU A 76 2.95 -20.97 -15.51
CA GLU A 76 2.93 -22.17 -16.35
C GLU A 76 3.78 -23.29 -15.74
N ILE A 77 5.00 -22.99 -15.29
CA ILE A 77 5.90 -23.99 -14.67
C ILE A 77 5.24 -24.65 -13.46
N VAL A 78 4.69 -23.86 -12.53
CA VAL A 78 4.04 -24.40 -11.33
C VAL A 78 2.81 -25.24 -11.72
N GLY A 79 2.03 -24.79 -12.69
CA GLY A 79 0.86 -25.51 -13.20
C GLY A 79 1.23 -26.87 -13.81
N TYR A 80 2.27 -26.94 -14.64
CA TYR A 80 2.73 -28.18 -15.25
C TYR A 80 3.49 -29.10 -14.28
N ILE A 81 4.17 -28.55 -13.27
CA ILE A 81 4.72 -29.35 -12.16
C ILE A 81 3.58 -30.03 -11.39
N ALA A 82 2.53 -29.30 -11.03
CA ALA A 82 1.35 -29.88 -10.38
C ALA A 82 0.70 -30.97 -11.24
N ARG A 83 0.64 -30.77 -12.56
CA ARG A 83 0.18 -31.80 -13.52
C ARG A 83 1.07 -33.05 -13.51
N SER A 84 2.39 -32.88 -13.44
CA SER A 84 3.33 -34.01 -13.39
C SER A 84 3.18 -34.82 -12.10
N LEU A 85 2.88 -34.16 -10.98
CA LEU A 85 2.60 -34.82 -9.70
C LEU A 85 1.29 -35.60 -9.77
N SER A 86 0.26 -35.02 -10.39
CA SER A 86 -1.00 -35.71 -10.63
C SER A 86 -0.84 -36.93 -11.56
N ALA A 87 -0.04 -36.81 -12.61
CA ALA A 87 0.23 -37.91 -13.56
C ALA A 87 0.99 -39.10 -12.95
N LYS A 88 1.92 -38.84 -12.00
CA LYS A 88 2.85 -39.86 -11.50
C LYS A 88 2.53 -40.38 -10.11
N LYS A 89 2.03 -39.51 -9.22
CA LYS A 89 1.83 -39.84 -7.82
C LYS A 89 0.39 -40.22 -7.56
N ASP A 90 -0.55 -39.36 -7.93
CA ASP A 90 -1.96 -39.57 -7.66
C ASP A 90 -2.86 -38.68 -8.55
N PRO A 91 -3.59 -39.28 -9.52
CA PRO A 91 -4.51 -38.54 -10.38
C PRO A 91 -5.85 -38.18 -9.70
N TYR A 92 -6.15 -38.75 -8.53
CA TYR A 92 -7.37 -38.48 -7.76
C TYR A 92 -7.20 -37.34 -6.75
N HIS A 93 -5.96 -36.97 -6.44
CA HIS A 93 -5.68 -35.99 -5.41
C HIS A 93 -6.12 -34.57 -5.81
N LEU A 94 -7.17 -34.05 -5.16
CA LEU A 94 -7.83 -32.78 -5.48
C LEU A 94 -6.87 -31.58 -5.52
N LEU A 95 -5.92 -31.52 -4.57
CA LEU A 95 -4.96 -30.41 -4.49
C LEU A 95 -4.07 -30.29 -5.75
N TYR A 96 -3.64 -31.41 -6.35
CA TYR A 96 -2.83 -31.36 -7.56
C TYR A 96 -3.61 -30.83 -8.75
N PHE A 97 -4.89 -31.21 -8.85
CA PHE A 97 -5.81 -30.67 -9.84
C PHE A 97 -6.05 -29.16 -9.64
N ILE A 98 -6.35 -28.71 -8.43
CA ILE A 98 -6.60 -27.28 -8.12
C ILE A 98 -5.37 -26.44 -8.47
N LEU A 99 -4.18 -26.86 -8.06
CA LEU A 99 -2.94 -26.15 -8.37
C LEU A 99 -2.69 -26.13 -9.88
N ASN A 100 -2.83 -27.26 -10.57
CA ASN A 100 -2.67 -27.31 -12.02
C ASN A 100 -3.63 -26.35 -12.73
N TYR A 101 -4.92 -26.42 -12.41
CA TYR A 101 -5.96 -25.63 -13.03
C TYR A 101 -5.76 -24.14 -12.77
N PHE A 102 -5.58 -23.75 -11.51
CA PHE A 102 -5.41 -22.34 -11.11
C PHE A 102 -4.22 -21.68 -11.82
N PHE A 103 -3.06 -22.33 -11.80
CA PHE A 103 -1.84 -21.75 -12.34
C PHE A 103 -1.86 -21.68 -13.87
N ILE A 104 -2.37 -22.70 -14.57
CA ILE A 104 -2.50 -22.68 -16.04
C ILE A 104 -3.58 -21.69 -16.49
N VAL A 105 -4.70 -21.56 -15.77
CA VAL A 105 -5.76 -20.59 -16.12
C VAL A 105 -5.26 -19.15 -15.94
N THR A 106 -4.50 -18.89 -14.89
CA THR A 106 -4.04 -17.53 -14.55
C THR A 106 -2.81 -17.09 -15.37
N ALA A 107 -1.92 -18.00 -15.76
CA ALA A 107 -0.71 -17.69 -16.52
C ALA A 107 -0.91 -16.77 -17.76
N PRO A 108 -1.86 -17.02 -18.67
CA PRO A 108 -2.03 -16.23 -19.90
C PRO A 108 -2.49 -14.80 -19.67
N VAL A 109 -3.08 -14.47 -18.52
CA VAL A 109 -3.41 -13.08 -18.16
C VAL A 109 -2.14 -12.24 -18.05
N PHE A 110 -1.10 -12.82 -17.45
CA PHE A 110 0.21 -12.17 -17.38
C PHE A 110 0.92 -12.10 -18.73
N LEU A 111 0.74 -13.12 -19.58
CA LEU A 111 1.26 -13.13 -20.95
C LEU A 111 0.55 -12.07 -21.82
N ALA A 112 -0.77 -11.93 -21.69
CA ALA A 112 -1.59 -10.92 -22.36
C ALA A 112 -1.20 -9.51 -21.92
N ALA A 113 -1.00 -9.28 -20.61
CA ALA A 113 -0.45 -8.02 -20.12
C ALA A 113 0.91 -7.67 -20.76
N GLY A 114 1.77 -8.67 -20.99
CA GLY A 114 3.01 -8.51 -21.75
C GLY A 114 2.76 -8.00 -23.17
N VAL A 115 1.81 -8.60 -23.90
CA VAL A 115 1.41 -8.19 -25.25
C VAL A 115 0.83 -6.76 -25.25
N TYR A 116 0.04 -6.38 -24.25
CA TYR A 116 -0.54 -5.03 -24.11
C TYR A 116 0.54 -3.96 -23.94
N THR A 117 1.57 -4.27 -23.15
CA THR A 117 2.71 -3.36 -22.97
C THR A 117 3.51 -3.18 -24.26
N ILE A 118 3.66 -4.24 -25.08
CA ILE A 118 4.33 -4.16 -26.38
C ILE A 118 3.56 -3.22 -27.32
N LEU A 119 2.23 -3.39 -27.46
CA LEU A 119 1.43 -2.50 -28.30
C LEU A 119 1.53 -1.04 -27.82
N SER A 120 1.41 -0.84 -26.50
CA SER A 120 1.51 0.48 -25.88
C SER A 120 2.88 1.14 -26.10
N ALA A 121 3.94 0.35 -26.25
CA ALA A 121 5.27 0.82 -26.59
C ALA A 121 5.48 1.03 -28.11
N LEU A 122 4.76 0.30 -28.98
CA LEU A 122 4.82 0.44 -30.44
C LEU A 122 4.09 1.70 -30.94
N ILE A 123 2.94 2.04 -30.36
CA ILE A 123 2.09 3.16 -30.81
C ILE A 123 2.87 4.51 -30.81
N PRO A 124 3.59 4.91 -29.76
CA PRO A 124 4.38 6.15 -29.78
C PRO A 124 5.52 6.13 -30.79
N ARG A 125 6.03 4.95 -31.18
CA ARG A 125 7.18 4.83 -32.10
C ARG A 125 6.79 4.88 -33.57
N LEU A 126 5.71 4.20 -33.94
CA LEU A 126 5.21 4.17 -35.31
C LEU A 126 4.30 5.37 -35.62
N GLY A 127 3.70 5.96 -34.58
CA GLY A 127 2.91 7.18 -34.67
C GLY A 127 1.47 6.95 -34.19
N ARG A 128 0.99 7.88 -33.35
CA ARG A 128 -0.37 7.82 -32.79
C ARG A 128 -1.48 7.85 -33.84
N ARG A 129 -1.23 8.44 -35.01
CA ARG A 129 -2.17 8.54 -36.14
C ARG A 129 -2.70 7.19 -36.64
N TYR A 130 -2.01 6.09 -36.35
CA TYR A 130 -2.40 4.76 -36.78
C TYR A 130 -3.24 3.99 -35.73
N SER A 131 -3.29 4.46 -34.48
CA SER A 131 -4.06 3.84 -33.39
C SER A 131 -5.38 4.55 -33.18
N PHE A 132 -6.46 3.80 -32.97
CA PHE A 132 -7.77 4.36 -32.61
C PHE A 132 -7.83 4.86 -31.16
N LEU A 133 -7.08 4.21 -30.27
CA LEU A 133 -7.13 4.48 -28.84
C LEU A 133 -5.76 4.93 -28.32
N PRO A 134 -5.73 5.78 -27.27
CA PRO A 134 -4.48 6.19 -26.66
C PRO A 134 -3.83 5.00 -25.92
N PRO A 135 -2.49 4.85 -25.96
CA PRO A 135 -1.77 3.71 -25.36
C PRO A 135 -2.07 3.47 -23.88
N LYS A 136 -2.22 4.55 -23.10
CA LYS A 136 -2.52 4.46 -21.66
C LYS A 136 -3.89 3.84 -21.40
N PHE A 137 -4.89 4.17 -22.23
CA PHE A 137 -6.23 3.62 -22.11
C PHE A 137 -6.25 2.14 -22.46
N ILE A 138 -5.58 1.75 -23.56
CA ILE A 138 -5.43 0.33 -23.94
C ILE A 138 -4.82 -0.45 -22.76
N LEU A 139 -3.68 0.00 -22.22
CA LEU A 139 -3.01 -0.71 -21.14
C LEU A 139 -3.90 -0.85 -19.88
N TRP A 140 -4.50 0.25 -19.43
CA TRP A 140 -5.27 0.25 -18.18
C TRP A 140 -6.60 -0.51 -18.32
N PHE A 141 -7.32 -0.34 -19.43
CA PHE A 141 -8.59 -1.00 -19.68
C PHE A 141 -8.41 -2.52 -19.79
N PHE A 142 -7.52 -3.01 -20.66
CA PHE A 142 -7.40 -4.44 -20.90
C PHE A 142 -6.79 -5.19 -19.70
N ILE A 143 -5.83 -4.60 -18.97
CA ILE A 143 -5.31 -5.22 -17.74
C ILE A 143 -6.41 -5.30 -16.66
N THR A 144 -7.19 -4.23 -16.47
CA THR A 144 -8.27 -4.24 -15.46
C THR A 144 -9.36 -5.23 -15.85
N SER A 145 -9.73 -5.28 -17.13
CA SER A 145 -10.66 -6.25 -17.69
C SER A 145 -10.20 -7.69 -17.43
N ASP A 146 -8.93 -8.01 -17.68
CA ASP A 146 -8.40 -9.35 -17.45
C ASP A 146 -8.37 -9.73 -15.96
N VAL A 147 -8.05 -8.78 -15.06
CA VAL A 147 -8.10 -9.02 -13.61
C VAL A 147 -9.52 -9.38 -13.16
N ILE A 148 -10.53 -8.64 -13.64
CA ILE A 148 -11.95 -8.93 -13.35
C ILE A 148 -12.32 -10.32 -13.87
N ALA A 149 -11.98 -10.62 -15.13
CA ALA A 149 -12.24 -11.94 -15.73
C ALA A 149 -11.59 -13.07 -14.92
N THR A 150 -10.36 -12.88 -14.48
CA THR A 150 -9.57 -13.86 -13.72
C THR A 150 -10.19 -14.13 -12.35
N VAL A 151 -10.67 -13.09 -11.65
CA VAL A 151 -11.35 -13.26 -10.36
C VAL A 151 -12.61 -14.10 -10.54
N VAL A 152 -13.43 -13.80 -11.55
CA VAL A 152 -14.64 -14.59 -11.86
C VAL A 152 -14.28 -16.05 -12.17
N GLN A 153 -13.22 -16.29 -12.94
CA GLN A 153 -12.75 -17.63 -13.28
C GLN A 153 -12.24 -18.40 -12.05
N ILE A 154 -11.41 -17.78 -11.20
CA ILE A 154 -10.90 -18.42 -9.98
C ILE A 154 -12.06 -18.76 -9.04
N THR A 155 -13.02 -17.86 -8.87
CA THR A 155 -14.20 -18.12 -8.04
C THR A 155 -15.04 -19.26 -8.60
N GLY A 156 -15.31 -19.26 -9.91
CA GLY A 156 -16.02 -20.36 -10.56
C GLY A 156 -15.30 -21.70 -10.40
N ALA A 157 -14.00 -21.75 -10.69
CA ALA A 157 -13.17 -22.94 -10.57
C ALA A 157 -13.07 -23.49 -9.14
N ALA A 158 -12.90 -22.61 -8.15
CA ALA A 158 -12.88 -23.00 -6.74
C ALA A 158 -14.23 -23.58 -6.32
N LEU A 159 -15.34 -22.98 -6.77
CA LEU A 159 -16.68 -23.47 -6.46
C LEU A 159 -16.97 -24.82 -7.14
N ILE A 160 -16.48 -25.06 -8.36
CA ILE A 160 -16.53 -26.39 -9.01
C ILE A 160 -15.84 -27.42 -8.11
N GLY A 161 -14.62 -27.14 -7.65
CA GLY A 161 -13.88 -28.04 -6.76
C GLY A 161 -14.63 -28.37 -5.46
N VAL A 162 -15.26 -27.37 -4.84
CA VAL A 162 -16.09 -27.56 -3.62
C VAL A 162 -17.35 -28.37 -3.90
N ARG A 163 -18.11 -28.03 -4.95
CA ARG A 163 -19.35 -28.74 -5.34
C ARG A 163 -19.06 -30.20 -5.67
N GLN A 164 -17.99 -30.45 -6.41
CA GLN A 164 -17.60 -31.79 -6.82
C GLN A 164 -17.11 -32.62 -5.62
N SER A 165 -16.41 -32.00 -4.66
CA SER A 165 -16.07 -32.64 -3.38
C SER A 165 -17.31 -33.01 -2.56
N ASN A 166 -18.34 -32.18 -2.57
CA ASN A 166 -19.59 -32.41 -1.83
C ASN A 166 -20.60 -33.30 -2.58
N ARG A 167 -20.28 -33.75 -3.80
CA ARG A 167 -21.18 -34.50 -4.71
C ARG A 167 -22.44 -33.71 -5.12
N ASP A 168 -22.34 -32.39 -5.12
CA ASP A 168 -23.37 -31.48 -5.62
C ASP A 168 -23.18 -31.22 -7.13
N ASP A 169 -24.24 -30.75 -7.79
CA ASP A 169 -24.18 -30.35 -9.20
C ASP A 169 -23.27 -29.11 -9.39
N PRO A 170 -22.18 -29.21 -10.17
CA PRO A 170 -21.26 -28.09 -10.41
C PRO A 170 -21.74 -27.14 -11.52
N THR A 171 -22.92 -27.35 -12.12
CA THR A 171 -23.39 -26.57 -13.28
C THR A 171 -23.40 -25.06 -13.06
N ASP A 172 -23.91 -24.57 -11.91
CA ASP A 172 -23.90 -23.13 -11.61
C ASP A 172 -22.48 -22.57 -11.49
N ALA A 173 -21.58 -23.35 -10.88
CA ALA A 173 -20.18 -22.97 -10.71
C ALA A 173 -19.45 -22.93 -12.05
N ASN A 174 -19.76 -23.89 -12.93
CA ASN A 174 -19.28 -23.92 -14.31
C ASN A 174 -19.79 -22.71 -15.10
N ASN A 175 -21.05 -22.28 -14.92
CA ASN A 175 -21.60 -21.10 -15.58
C ASN A 175 -20.89 -19.80 -15.13
N ILE A 176 -20.49 -19.70 -13.86
CA ILE A 176 -19.70 -18.56 -13.36
C ILE A 176 -18.32 -18.54 -14.03
N LEU A 177 -17.61 -19.67 -14.03
CA LEU A 177 -16.32 -19.82 -14.71
C LEU A 177 -16.43 -19.48 -16.20
N LEU A 178 -17.46 -20.01 -16.86
CA LEU A 178 -17.75 -19.80 -18.27
C LEU A 178 -17.98 -18.31 -18.58
N GLY A 179 -18.73 -17.60 -17.72
CA GLY A 179 -18.94 -16.15 -17.84
C GLY A 179 -17.63 -15.36 -17.81
N GLY A 180 -16.71 -15.73 -16.90
CA GLY A 180 -15.38 -15.13 -16.82
C GLY A 180 -14.53 -15.38 -18.07
N LEU A 181 -14.55 -16.60 -18.61
CA LEU A 181 -13.85 -16.95 -19.85
C LEU A 181 -14.46 -16.25 -21.07
N ALA A 182 -15.78 -16.15 -21.15
CA ALA A 182 -16.48 -15.51 -22.25
C ALA A 182 -16.15 -14.01 -22.32
N TYR A 183 -16.15 -13.34 -21.15
CA TYR A 183 -15.73 -11.95 -21.05
C TYR A 183 -14.25 -11.76 -21.43
N GLN A 184 -13.37 -12.67 -21.01
CA GLN A 184 -11.96 -12.63 -21.37
C GLN A 184 -11.74 -12.77 -22.89
N VAL A 185 -12.40 -13.75 -23.53
CA VAL A 185 -12.34 -13.93 -25.00
C VAL A 185 -12.86 -12.69 -25.71
N PHE A 186 -13.99 -12.12 -25.27
CA PHE A 186 -14.53 -10.90 -25.86
C PHE A 186 -13.53 -9.73 -25.76
N SER A 187 -13.00 -9.48 -24.57
CA SER A 187 -12.06 -8.38 -24.32
C SER A 187 -10.76 -8.54 -25.12
N LEU A 188 -10.13 -9.72 -25.06
CA LEU A 188 -8.92 -10.02 -25.82
C LEU A 188 -9.19 -9.99 -27.34
N GLY A 189 -10.38 -10.39 -27.79
CA GLY A 189 -10.80 -10.29 -29.20
C GLY A 189 -10.85 -8.84 -29.69
N VAL A 190 -11.41 -7.92 -28.89
CA VAL A 190 -11.35 -6.47 -29.18
C VAL A 190 -9.90 -5.99 -29.26
N PHE A 191 -9.03 -6.42 -28.35
CA PHE A 191 -7.61 -6.07 -28.39
C PHE A 191 -6.91 -6.59 -29.66
N VAL A 192 -7.20 -7.82 -30.10
CA VAL A 192 -6.66 -8.41 -31.34
C VAL A 192 -7.09 -7.58 -32.55
N ILE A 193 -8.36 -7.17 -32.62
CA ILE A 193 -8.88 -6.32 -33.71
C ILE A 193 -8.18 -4.95 -33.73
N LEU A 194 -8.00 -4.33 -32.57
CA LEU A 194 -7.28 -3.06 -32.44
C LEU A 194 -5.81 -3.19 -32.88
N THR A 195 -5.16 -4.27 -32.46
CA THR A 195 -3.77 -4.59 -32.82
C THR A 195 -3.62 -4.81 -34.31
N ALA A 196 -4.48 -5.65 -34.91
CA ALA A 196 -4.48 -5.93 -36.34
C ALA A 196 -4.72 -4.64 -37.15
N SER A 197 -5.69 -3.82 -36.74
CA SER A 197 -5.98 -2.53 -37.35
C SER A 197 -4.78 -1.58 -37.31
N PHE A 198 -4.10 -1.50 -36.16
CA PHE A 198 -2.90 -0.69 -35.98
C PHE A 198 -1.75 -1.18 -36.87
N LEU A 199 -1.44 -2.47 -36.86
CA LEU A 199 -0.36 -3.06 -37.66
C LEU A 199 -0.62 -2.93 -39.16
N PHE A 200 -1.88 -3.13 -39.60
CA PHE A 200 -2.26 -2.98 -41.00
C PHE A 200 -2.09 -1.53 -41.49
N ARG A 201 -2.54 -0.55 -40.69
CA ARG A 201 -2.40 0.88 -41.01
C ARG A 201 -0.94 1.34 -40.96
N ALA A 202 -0.16 0.83 -40.00
CA ALA A 202 1.25 1.15 -39.86
C ALA A 202 2.16 0.36 -40.82
N ARG A 203 1.64 -0.56 -41.66
CA ARG A 203 2.46 -1.49 -42.48
C ARG A 203 3.52 -0.81 -43.34
N ARG A 204 3.20 0.35 -43.93
CA ARG A 204 4.15 1.11 -44.77
C ARG A 204 5.28 1.72 -43.93
N GLU A 205 4.95 2.23 -42.76
CA GLU A 205 5.90 2.82 -41.80
C GLU A 205 6.76 1.76 -41.10
N VAL A 206 6.19 0.58 -40.84
CA VAL A 206 6.92 -0.58 -40.29
C VAL A 206 7.97 -1.06 -41.29
N THR A 207 7.60 -1.19 -42.56
CA THR A 207 8.53 -1.62 -43.63
C THR A 207 9.62 -0.58 -43.90
N SER A 208 9.30 0.72 -43.86
CA SER A 208 10.28 1.79 -44.09
C SER A 208 11.36 1.86 -43.01
N ARG A 209 11.06 1.48 -41.76
CA ARG A 209 12.00 1.48 -40.63
C ARG A 209 12.93 0.26 -40.57
N GLY A 210 12.78 -0.69 -41.51
CA GLY A 210 13.71 -1.78 -41.74
C GLY A 210 13.21 -3.17 -41.37
N LYS A 211 13.89 -4.19 -41.92
CA LYS A 211 13.49 -5.61 -41.84
C LYS A 211 13.32 -6.12 -40.40
N LYS A 212 14.18 -5.70 -39.46
CA LYS A 212 14.14 -6.18 -38.06
C LYS A 212 12.83 -5.79 -37.35
N LEU A 213 12.33 -4.57 -37.55
CA LEU A 213 11.06 -4.12 -36.94
C LEU A 213 9.86 -4.79 -37.61
N SER A 214 9.93 -4.99 -38.94
CA SER A 214 8.89 -5.71 -39.68
C SER A 214 8.74 -7.16 -39.21
N LEU A 215 9.84 -7.92 -39.10
CA LEU A 215 9.79 -9.27 -38.55
C LEU A 215 9.28 -9.30 -37.10
N PHE A 216 9.66 -8.33 -36.27
CA PHE A 216 9.13 -8.21 -34.91
C PHE A 216 7.62 -7.97 -34.89
N CYS A 217 7.09 -7.08 -35.73
CA CYS A 217 5.65 -6.81 -35.82
C CYS A 217 4.86 -8.05 -36.29
N VAL A 218 5.42 -8.84 -37.21
CA VAL A 218 4.83 -10.13 -37.63
C VAL A 218 4.86 -11.13 -36.46
N ALA A 219 6.00 -11.30 -35.79
CA ALA A 219 6.13 -12.18 -34.63
C ALA A 219 5.17 -11.78 -33.49
N PHE A 220 5.02 -10.48 -33.24
CA PHE A 220 4.07 -9.92 -32.28
C PHE A 220 2.62 -10.23 -32.65
N GLY A 221 2.23 -10.06 -33.92
CA GLY A 221 0.90 -10.41 -34.41
C GLY A 221 0.61 -11.91 -34.27
N VAL A 222 1.54 -12.77 -34.68
CA VAL A 222 1.40 -14.23 -34.56
C VAL A 222 1.29 -14.65 -33.08
N ALA A 223 2.16 -14.14 -32.21
CA ALA A 223 2.10 -14.45 -30.78
C ALA A 223 0.78 -13.99 -30.13
N THR A 224 0.26 -12.82 -30.52
CA THR A 224 -1.06 -12.31 -30.06
C THR A 224 -2.19 -13.24 -30.49
N ILE A 225 -2.17 -13.73 -31.73
CA ILE A 225 -3.17 -14.67 -32.25
C ILE A 225 -3.07 -16.02 -31.53
N MET A 226 -1.86 -16.51 -31.24
CA MET A 226 -1.67 -17.77 -30.51
C MET A 226 -2.24 -17.70 -29.08
N ILE A 227 -2.01 -16.60 -28.36
CA ILE A 227 -2.59 -16.38 -27.02
C ILE A 227 -4.12 -16.29 -27.10
N TYR A 228 -4.65 -15.64 -28.14
CA TYR A 228 -6.09 -15.57 -28.38
C TYR A 228 -6.70 -16.95 -28.67
N LEU A 229 -6.06 -17.74 -29.54
CA LEU A 229 -6.50 -19.10 -29.89
C LEU A 229 -6.64 -19.98 -28.65
N ARG A 230 -5.63 -19.96 -27.76
CA ARG A 230 -5.68 -20.67 -26.48
C ARG A 230 -6.86 -20.21 -25.62
N THR A 231 -7.10 -18.89 -25.56
CA THR A 231 -8.18 -18.33 -24.73
C THR A 231 -9.57 -18.73 -25.26
N CYS A 232 -9.73 -18.79 -26.59
CA CYS A 232 -10.93 -19.34 -27.23
C CYS A 232 -11.11 -20.84 -26.96
N PHE A 233 -10.02 -21.62 -26.99
CA PHE A 233 -10.08 -23.04 -26.67
C PHE A 233 -10.56 -23.27 -25.23
N ARG A 234 -10.07 -22.51 -24.25
CA ARG A 234 -10.54 -22.61 -22.86
C ARG A 234 -12.01 -22.30 -22.68
N LEU A 235 -12.50 -21.29 -23.39
CA LEU A 235 -13.92 -21.00 -23.42
C LEU A 235 -14.72 -22.18 -23.98
N ALA A 236 -14.28 -22.75 -25.10
CA ALA A 236 -14.95 -23.88 -25.74
C ALA A 236 -14.93 -25.15 -24.87
N GLU A 237 -13.77 -25.47 -24.27
CA GLU A 237 -13.58 -26.58 -23.34
C GLU A 237 -14.53 -26.47 -22.14
N THR A 238 -14.64 -25.29 -21.54
CA THR A 238 -15.51 -25.05 -20.38
C THR A 238 -16.99 -25.00 -20.77
N ALA A 239 -17.31 -24.50 -21.96
CA ALA A 239 -18.67 -24.46 -22.50
C ALA A 239 -19.24 -25.85 -22.75
N GLU A 240 -18.39 -26.81 -23.14
CA GLU A 240 -18.79 -28.21 -23.32
C GLU A 240 -19.08 -28.91 -21.97
N GLY A 241 -18.45 -28.43 -20.89
CA GLY A 241 -18.67 -28.92 -19.53
C GLY A 241 -17.87 -30.18 -19.17
N LEU A 242 -17.98 -30.58 -17.90
CA LEU A 242 -17.28 -31.74 -17.34
C LEU A 242 -17.72 -33.04 -18.05
N GLY A 243 -16.78 -33.69 -18.74
CA GLY A 243 -17.03 -34.92 -19.51
C GLY A 243 -17.22 -34.73 -21.01
N GLY A 244 -17.12 -33.49 -21.52
CA GLY A 244 -17.07 -33.19 -22.95
C GLY A 244 -15.86 -33.82 -23.66
N HIS A 245 -15.95 -33.96 -24.98
CA HIS A 245 -14.90 -34.54 -25.82
C HIS A 245 -13.63 -33.67 -25.86
N LEU A 246 -13.76 -32.34 -25.81
CA LEU A 246 -12.61 -31.42 -25.74
C LEU A 246 -11.92 -31.49 -24.38
N TYR A 247 -12.70 -31.58 -23.30
CA TYR A 247 -12.18 -31.63 -21.93
C TYR A 247 -11.48 -32.97 -21.62
N SER A 248 -12.04 -34.08 -22.12
CA SER A 248 -11.60 -35.44 -21.76
C SER A 248 -10.50 -36.02 -22.67
N ASN A 249 -9.91 -35.21 -23.55
CA ASN A 249 -8.91 -35.67 -24.52
C ASN A 249 -7.63 -34.84 -24.45
N GLU A 250 -6.54 -35.47 -24.01
CA GLU A 250 -5.24 -34.82 -23.80
C GLU A 250 -4.63 -34.22 -25.08
N ILE A 251 -4.98 -34.74 -26.27
CA ILE A 251 -4.42 -34.25 -27.53
C ILE A 251 -4.86 -32.80 -27.78
N PHE A 252 -6.13 -32.45 -27.49
CA PHE A 252 -6.59 -31.07 -27.62
C PHE A 252 -5.92 -30.16 -26.61
N PHE A 253 -5.73 -30.62 -25.38
CA PHE A 253 -4.93 -29.89 -24.38
C PHE A 253 -3.50 -29.66 -24.87
N ALA A 254 -2.81 -30.66 -25.40
CA ALA A 254 -1.45 -30.50 -25.92
C ALA A 254 -1.38 -29.52 -27.11
N CYS A 255 -2.32 -29.60 -28.05
CA CYS A 255 -2.30 -28.82 -29.29
C CYS A 255 -2.87 -27.41 -29.18
N LEU A 256 -3.86 -27.18 -28.31
CA LEU A 256 -4.61 -25.92 -28.24
C LEU A 256 -4.40 -25.16 -26.93
N GLU A 257 -3.98 -25.85 -25.86
CA GLU A 257 -3.58 -25.19 -24.61
C GLU A 257 -2.07 -24.95 -24.56
N PHE A 258 -1.27 -26.00 -24.69
CA PHE A 258 0.19 -25.92 -24.55
C PHE A 258 0.87 -25.29 -25.77
N ALA A 259 0.64 -25.84 -26.97
CA ALA A 259 1.42 -25.48 -28.16
C ALA A 259 1.32 -23.99 -28.56
N PRO A 260 0.14 -23.31 -28.52
CA PRO A 260 0.06 -21.90 -28.89
C PRO A 260 0.86 -21.01 -27.94
N VAL A 261 0.80 -21.28 -26.63
CA VAL A 261 1.56 -20.55 -25.61
C VAL A 261 3.06 -20.82 -25.77
N ALA A 262 3.46 -22.08 -25.93
CA ALA A 262 4.85 -22.47 -26.17
C ALA A 262 5.46 -21.76 -27.39
N LEU A 263 4.69 -21.64 -28.48
CA LEU A 263 5.10 -20.93 -29.69
C LEU A 263 5.19 -19.42 -29.48
N ALA A 264 4.23 -18.80 -28.80
CA ALA A 264 4.27 -17.37 -28.48
C ALA A 264 5.51 -17.01 -27.63
N VAL A 265 5.84 -17.86 -26.66
CA VAL A 265 7.01 -17.71 -25.79
C VAL A 265 8.31 -17.83 -26.57
N LEU A 266 8.41 -18.80 -27.48
CA LEU A 266 9.54 -18.94 -28.40
C LEU A 266 9.71 -17.71 -29.31
N LEU A 267 8.62 -17.22 -29.90
CA LEU A 267 8.63 -16.04 -30.77
C LEU A 267 9.18 -14.81 -30.04
N PHE A 268 8.72 -14.53 -28.82
CA PHE A 268 9.24 -13.42 -28.04
C PHE A 268 10.64 -13.66 -27.48
N ALA A 269 11.09 -14.91 -27.34
CA ALA A 269 12.47 -15.19 -26.95
C ALA A 269 13.47 -14.85 -28.08
N ILE A 270 13.09 -15.14 -29.33
CA ILE A 270 13.86 -14.81 -30.53
C ILE A 270 13.77 -13.30 -30.79
N TRP A 271 12.54 -12.77 -30.86
CA TRP A 271 12.21 -11.39 -31.20
C TRP A 271 11.80 -10.61 -29.95
N HIS A 272 12.74 -10.45 -29.01
CA HIS A 272 12.43 -9.84 -27.73
C HIS A 272 12.14 -8.34 -27.84
N PRO A 273 11.07 -7.84 -27.18
CA PRO A 273 10.65 -6.44 -27.30
C PRO A 273 11.75 -5.48 -26.84
N GLY A 274 12.53 -5.83 -25.81
CA GLY A 274 13.68 -5.02 -25.38
C GLY A 274 14.74 -4.74 -26.45
N ARG A 275 14.86 -5.60 -27.46
CA ARG A 275 15.78 -5.43 -28.59
C ARG A 275 15.17 -4.63 -29.73
N CYS A 276 13.90 -4.90 -30.04
CA CYS A 276 13.24 -4.39 -31.25
C CYS A 276 12.47 -3.08 -31.02
N VAL A 277 12.04 -2.84 -29.79
CA VAL A 277 11.18 -1.74 -29.39
C VAL A 277 12.11 -0.71 -28.70
N GLY A 278 12.77 -1.02 -27.59
CA GLY A 278 13.80 -0.17 -26.95
C GLY A 278 13.35 0.51 -25.65
N LYS A 279 14.29 1.15 -24.93
CA LYS A 279 14.24 1.37 -23.46
C LYS A 279 13.25 2.39 -22.88
N LYS A 280 12.50 3.17 -23.66
CA LYS A 280 11.66 4.28 -23.13
C LYS A 280 10.19 4.14 -23.50
N VAL A 281 9.37 3.62 -22.58
CA VAL A 281 7.99 4.06 -22.40
C VAL A 281 8.02 5.03 -21.22
N ARG A 282 8.24 6.33 -21.49
CA ARG A 282 8.03 7.36 -20.47
C ARG A 282 6.52 7.56 -20.34
N PRO A 283 5.92 7.52 -19.13
CA PRO A 283 4.67 8.20 -18.89
C PRO A 283 4.95 9.68 -19.20
N LEU A 284 4.46 10.17 -20.33
CA LEU A 284 4.51 11.61 -20.61
C LEU A 284 3.61 12.27 -19.56
N GLU A 285 4.21 13.16 -18.76
CA GLU A 285 3.50 14.20 -18.02
C GLU A 285 2.64 15.01 -19.00
N PRO A 286 1.45 15.45 -18.57
CA PRO A 286 0.63 16.34 -19.38
C PRO A 286 1.40 17.65 -19.58
N LYS A 287 1.73 17.97 -20.83
CA LYS A 287 2.17 19.32 -21.19
C LYS A 287 0.95 20.24 -21.02
N PRO A 288 1.02 21.35 -20.26
CA PRO A 288 -0.09 22.28 -20.14
C PRO A 288 -0.49 22.78 -21.53
N SER A 289 -1.80 22.91 -21.73
CA SER A 289 -2.40 23.43 -22.95
C SER A 289 -1.93 24.87 -23.17
N ALA A 290 -1.79 25.30 -24.43
CA ALA A 290 -1.41 26.67 -24.80
C ALA A 290 -2.32 27.76 -24.19
N ALA A 291 -3.50 27.38 -23.66
CA ALA A 291 -4.39 28.26 -22.91
C ALA A 291 -3.87 28.65 -21.51
N GLU A 292 -3.05 27.82 -20.85
CA GLU A 292 -2.46 28.13 -19.53
C GLU A 292 -1.17 28.98 -19.65
N LEU A 293 -0.59 29.08 -20.85
CA LEU A 293 0.60 29.91 -21.09
C LEU A 293 0.29 31.41 -21.12
N HIS A 294 -0.98 31.80 -21.30
CA HIS A 294 -1.39 33.20 -21.42
C HIS A 294 -1.88 33.85 -20.11
N LEU A 295 -2.12 33.08 -19.04
CA LEU A 295 -2.52 33.66 -17.73
C LEU A 295 -1.35 33.95 -16.78
N SER A 296 -0.13 33.48 -17.07
CA SER A 296 1.06 33.70 -16.22
C SER A 296 1.89 34.94 -16.59
N SER A 297 1.50 35.73 -17.60
CA SER A 297 2.31 36.83 -18.13
C SER A 297 2.14 38.18 -17.39
N GLY A 298 1.56 38.19 -16.18
CA GLY A 298 1.09 39.41 -15.53
C GLY A 298 1.61 39.65 -14.11
N ALA A 299 2.87 39.36 -13.79
CA ALA A 299 3.51 39.85 -12.56
C ALA A 299 5.05 39.68 -12.60
N ALA A 300 5.72 40.45 -13.44
CA ALA A 300 7.17 40.65 -13.36
C ALA A 300 7.42 42.09 -12.91
N TYR A 301 7.74 42.29 -11.62
CA TYR A 301 8.26 43.55 -11.10
C TYR A 301 9.68 43.33 -10.57
N ASN A 302 10.62 44.02 -11.25
CA ASN A 302 12.03 44.26 -10.99
C ASN A 302 12.67 43.80 -9.66
N PHE A 303 13.68 42.92 -9.78
CA PHE A 303 14.81 42.83 -8.85
C PHE A 303 16.12 42.69 -9.64
N ASN A 304 16.56 43.79 -10.25
CA ASN A 304 17.90 43.93 -10.82
C ASN A 304 18.52 45.25 -10.32
N LYS A 305 18.99 45.24 -9.07
CA LYS A 305 19.97 46.19 -8.54
C LYS A 305 20.43 45.71 -7.17
N LEU A 306 21.58 45.01 -7.13
CA LEU A 306 22.59 44.96 -6.06
C LEU A 306 23.54 43.81 -6.39
N GLN A 307 24.32 44.03 -7.45
CA GLN A 307 25.44 43.19 -7.87
C GLN A 307 26.71 44.02 -7.69
N GLU A 308 27.10 44.26 -6.45
CA GLU A 308 28.41 44.84 -6.09
C GLU A 308 28.62 44.66 -4.58
N CYS A 309 29.34 43.61 -4.19
CA CYS A 309 30.19 43.59 -2.99
C CYS A 309 30.99 42.27 -2.94
N GLN A 310 32.31 42.41 -2.85
CA GLN A 310 33.31 41.36 -2.86
C GLN A 310 33.27 40.50 -1.58
N LEU A 311 32.25 39.66 -1.41
CA LEU A 311 32.17 38.69 -0.31
C LEU A 311 32.09 37.23 -0.81
N ILE A 312 32.07 37.01 -2.12
CA ILE A 312 31.83 35.70 -2.75
C ILE A 312 33.12 34.85 -2.85
N LEU A 313 34.31 35.46 -2.81
CA LEU A 313 35.58 34.72 -2.89
C LEU A 313 36.05 34.13 -1.56
N ILE A 314 35.60 34.68 -0.42
CA ILE A 314 35.91 34.12 0.91
C ILE A 314 34.96 32.96 1.25
N ILE A 315 33.71 33.03 0.78
CA ILE A 315 32.71 31.97 0.98
C ILE A 315 33.10 30.70 0.20
N ASN A 316 33.59 30.82 -1.05
CA ASN A 316 33.91 29.65 -1.89
C ASN A 316 35.04 28.74 -1.38
N ASN A 317 35.91 29.19 -0.46
CA ASN A 317 36.92 28.33 0.16
C ASN A 317 36.42 27.63 1.44
N LEU A 318 35.27 28.03 1.98
CA LEU A 318 34.64 27.41 3.15
C LEU A 318 33.42 26.54 2.80
N THR A 319 33.01 26.50 1.52
CA THR A 319 31.81 25.79 1.04
C THR A 319 32.08 24.49 0.29
N ASN A 320 33.13 23.74 0.66
CA ASN A 320 33.36 22.39 0.14
C ASN A 320 32.76 21.26 1.01
N GLN A 321 31.79 21.55 1.87
CA GLN A 321 31.01 20.54 2.60
C GLN A 321 29.53 20.94 2.69
N TYR A 322 28.87 21.08 1.53
CA TYR A 322 27.43 21.38 1.43
C TYR A 322 26.62 20.12 1.08
N THR A 323 25.78 19.67 2.01
CA THR A 323 24.48 19.06 1.70
C THR A 323 23.47 20.19 1.46
N MET A 324 22.78 20.18 0.33
CA MET A 324 21.68 21.13 0.06
C MET A 324 20.58 21.03 1.14
N PRO A 325 19.93 22.13 1.54
CA PRO A 325 18.78 22.08 2.44
C PRO A 325 17.60 21.36 1.76
N PRO A 326 16.78 20.61 2.52
CA PRO A 326 15.69 19.82 1.96
C PRO A 326 14.58 20.71 1.39
N LEU A 327 14.00 20.27 0.27
CA LEU A 327 12.74 20.79 -0.27
C LEU A 327 11.64 20.71 0.82
N PRO A 328 10.69 21.67 0.87
CA PRO A 328 9.60 21.62 1.85
C PRO A 328 8.81 20.30 1.69
N PRO A 329 8.51 19.57 2.78
CA PRO A 329 7.77 18.32 2.72
C PRO A 329 6.35 18.57 2.17
N SER A 330 5.80 17.60 1.44
CA SER A 330 4.39 17.68 1.00
C SER A 330 3.49 17.87 2.21
N ALA A 331 2.42 18.65 2.06
CA ALA A 331 1.53 19.03 3.17
C ALA A 331 0.91 17.83 3.94
N ASN A 332 0.94 16.62 3.37
CA ASN A 332 0.50 15.37 3.99
C ASN A 332 1.36 14.18 3.50
N PRO A 333 2.47 13.85 4.18
CA PRO A 333 3.34 12.77 3.73
C PRO A 333 2.76 11.40 4.08
N LEU A 334 2.20 10.71 3.08
CA LEU A 334 1.88 9.29 3.17
C LEU A 334 3.14 8.42 3.04
N PRO A 335 3.22 7.28 3.74
CA PRO A 335 2.32 6.84 4.80
C PRO A 335 2.54 7.64 6.11
N ARG A 336 1.45 7.90 6.84
CA ARG A 336 1.51 8.56 8.15
C ARG A 336 2.11 7.61 9.19
N LEU A 337 2.84 8.18 10.15
CA LEU A 337 3.25 7.49 11.36
C LEU A 337 2.77 8.34 12.53
N ILE A 338 1.83 7.79 13.30
CA ILE A 338 1.10 8.49 14.35
C ILE A 338 1.35 7.76 15.67
N THR A 339 1.49 8.50 16.77
CA THR A 339 1.45 7.91 18.11
C THR A 339 0.49 8.70 18.99
N TYR A 340 -0.34 7.99 19.73
CA TYR A 340 -1.11 8.58 20.81
C TYR A 340 -0.23 8.74 22.04
N TYR A 341 -0.45 9.82 22.78
CA TYR A 341 0.25 10.18 23.98
C TYR A 341 -0.79 10.55 25.03
N GLN A 342 -1.24 9.56 25.79
CA GLN A 342 -2.24 9.71 26.84
C GLN A 342 -1.60 9.64 28.23
N THR A 343 -0.73 8.66 28.44
CA THR A 343 0.05 8.54 29.67
C THR A 343 1.22 9.52 29.63
N HIS A 344 0.97 10.73 30.12
CA HIS A 344 1.94 11.82 30.11
C HIS A 344 3.01 11.71 31.20
N HIS A 345 2.67 11.12 32.34
CA HIS A 345 3.54 11.03 33.50
C HIS A 345 3.64 9.58 33.98
N ASP A 346 4.81 9.18 34.47
CA ASP A 346 5.01 7.88 35.09
C ASP A 346 4.35 7.79 36.48
N SER A 347 4.41 6.62 37.11
CA SER A 347 3.86 6.40 38.46
C SER A 347 4.53 7.24 39.54
N SER A 348 5.69 7.83 39.26
CA SER A 348 6.42 8.71 40.17
C SER A 348 6.12 10.19 39.91
N GLY A 349 5.27 10.51 38.93
CA GLY A 349 4.93 11.86 38.53
C GLY A 349 5.94 12.53 37.59
N ASN A 350 6.91 11.79 37.05
CA ASN A 350 7.86 12.34 36.07
C ASN A 350 7.25 12.38 34.68
N LEU A 351 7.51 13.45 33.93
CA LEU A 351 7.07 13.58 32.55
C LEU A 351 7.74 12.52 31.65
N ILE A 352 6.94 11.86 30.82
CA ILE A 352 7.41 10.92 29.81
C ILE A 352 7.63 11.67 28.50
N SER A 353 8.83 12.22 28.32
CA SER A 353 9.13 13.14 27.21
C SER A 353 8.91 12.54 25.80
N PRO A 354 8.05 13.15 24.95
CA PRO A 354 7.94 12.77 23.54
C PRO A 354 9.10 13.26 22.66
N LEU A 355 10.03 14.07 23.19
CA LEU A 355 11.16 14.62 22.40
C LEU A 355 12.04 13.53 21.78
N SER A 356 12.10 12.35 22.40
CA SER A 356 12.84 11.23 21.83
C SER A 356 12.34 10.78 20.44
N LEU A 357 11.09 11.12 20.07
CA LEU A 357 10.56 10.87 18.73
C LEU A 357 11.24 11.69 17.63
N ILE A 358 11.91 12.80 17.98
CA ILE A 358 12.60 13.69 17.04
C ILE A 358 14.11 13.77 17.30
N THR A 359 14.57 13.45 18.51
CA THR A 359 16.00 13.48 18.86
C THR A 359 16.70 12.16 18.57
N GLN A 360 15.99 11.03 18.56
CA GLN A 360 16.57 9.72 18.25
C GLN A 360 16.62 9.48 16.74
N PRO A 361 17.72 8.92 16.21
CA PRO A 361 17.91 8.75 14.78
C PRO A 361 16.98 7.67 14.19
N GLY A 362 16.61 7.87 12.92
CA GLY A 362 15.84 6.88 12.14
C GLY A 362 14.34 6.85 12.46
N ILE A 363 13.80 7.90 13.08
CA ILE A 363 12.37 8.08 13.33
C ILE A 363 11.84 9.16 12.37
N ALA A 364 10.70 8.88 11.75
CA ALA A 364 9.98 9.81 10.88
C ALA A 364 8.51 9.87 11.30
N ILE A 365 8.29 10.20 12.57
CA ILE A 365 6.96 10.47 13.13
C ILE A 365 6.34 11.65 12.37
N THR A 366 5.05 11.55 12.02
CA THR A 366 4.35 12.63 11.32
C THR A 366 3.35 13.33 12.22
N HIS A 367 2.71 12.60 13.14
CA HIS A 367 1.74 13.17 14.07
C HIS A 367 1.93 12.61 15.49
N VAL A 368 1.72 13.47 16.48
CA VAL A 368 1.55 13.09 17.88
C VAL A 368 0.19 13.59 18.33
N ILE A 369 -0.62 12.70 18.89
CA ILE A 369 -1.98 13.01 19.34
C ILE A 369 -2.02 12.97 20.88
N VAL A 370 -2.22 14.14 21.49
CA VAL A 370 -2.29 14.32 22.95
C VAL A 370 -3.69 13.93 23.41
N ALA A 371 -3.77 12.99 24.33
CA ALA A 371 -5.03 12.39 24.77
C ALA A 371 -5.11 12.32 26.31
N ALA A 372 -6.28 12.17 26.91
CA ALA A 372 -7.61 12.38 26.33
C ALA A 372 -8.18 13.69 26.88
N ILE A 373 -8.77 14.51 25.99
CA ILE A 373 -9.49 15.71 26.37
C ILE A 373 -10.92 15.29 26.73
N HIS A 374 -11.41 15.71 27.90
CA HIS A 374 -12.75 15.38 28.38
C HIS A 374 -13.57 16.65 28.64
N ILE A 375 -14.82 16.63 28.20
CA ILE A 375 -15.82 17.63 28.55
C ILE A 375 -16.60 17.08 29.74
N ASN A 376 -16.48 17.72 30.90
CA ASN A 376 -17.14 17.32 32.14
C ASN A 376 -18.54 17.96 32.28
N ASP A 377 -19.26 17.64 33.35
CA ASP A 377 -20.60 18.20 33.63
C ASP A 377 -20.62 19.72 33.73
N ASP A 378 -19.54 20.30 34.24
CA ASP A 378 -19.32 21.74 34.22
C ASP A 378 -18.62 22.10 32.90
N PRO A 379 -19.25 22.90 32.01
CA PRO A 379 -18.67 23.27 30.72
C PRO A 379 -17.28 23.92 30.85
N GLN A 380 -17.01 24.62 31.94
CA GLN A 380 -15.73 25.31 32.15
C GLN A 380 -14.62 24.39 32.67
N LYS A 381 -14.95 23.16 33.07
CA LYS A 381 -13.99 22.19 33.61
C LYS A 381 -13.58 21.19 32.54
N VAL A 382 -13.10 21.65 31.39
CA VAL A 382 -12.44 20.75 30.44
C VAL A 382 -11.18 20.19 31.09
N THR A 383 -10.95 18.89 31.00
CA THR A 383 -9.74 18.24 31.51
C THR A 383 -8.96 17.58 30.38
N LEU A 384 -7.65 17.52 30.55
CA LEU A 384 -6.76 16.61 29.86
C LEU A 384 -6.40 15.50 30.86
N ASN A 385 -6.92 14.30 30.62
CA ASN A 385 -7.06 13.26 31.63
C ASN A 385 -7.74 13.83 32.89
N ASP A 386 -7.03 13.87 34.02
CA ASP A 386 -7.58 14.24 35.32
C ASP A 386 -7.45 15.74 35.66
N TYR A 387 -6.64 16.50 34.92
CA TYR A 387 -6.32 17.89 35.27
C TYR A 387 -6.77 18.86 34.18
N HIS A 388 -7.02 20.12 34.56
CA HIS A 388 -7.24 21.16 33.57
C HIS A 388 -6.01 21.29 32.62
N PRO A 389 -6.17 21.52 31.31
CA PRO A 389 -5.06 21.62 30.36
C PRO A 389 -3.98 22.66 30.70
N SER A 390 -4.34 23.69 31.47
CA SER A 390 -3.43 24.74 31.96
C SER A 390 -2.76 24.41 33.30
N HIS A 391 -3.00 23.23 33.87
CA HIS A 391 -2.38 22.83 35.13
C HIS A 391 -0.85 22.78 35.00
N PRO A 392 -0.09 23.25 36.01
CA PRO A 392 1.38 23.32 35.93
C PRO A 392 2.07 21.99 35.59
N ILE A 393 1.46 20.86 35.93
CA ILE A 393 1.97 19.52 35.58
C ILE A 393 2.19 19.34 34.07
N PHE A 394 1.43 20.04 33.23
CA PHE A 394 1.53 19.95 31.77
C PHE A 394 2.44 21.03 31.17
N GLN A 395 3.00 21.95 31.95
CA GLN A 395 3.77 23.07 31.42
C GLN A 395 4.94 22.62 30.56
N THR A 396 5.76 21.70 31.08
CA THR A 396 6.89 21.12 30.34
C THR A 396 6.42 20.32 29.14
N MET A 397 5.36 19.52 29.30
CA MET A 397 4.76 18.75 28.20
C MET A 397 4.36 19.64 27.02
N TRP A 398 3.66 20.74 27.28
CA TRP A 398 3.25 21.68 26.23
C TRP A 398 4.46 22.34 25.56
N ALA A 399 5.50 22.68 26.32
CA ALA A 399 6.74 23.22 25.74
C ALA A 399 7.41 22.20 24.80
N GLU A 400 7.52 20.93 25.21
CA GLU A 400 8.10 19.88 24.38
C GLU A 400 7.27 19.61 23.11
N LEU A 401 5.95 19.61 23.21
CA LEU A 401 5.05 19.48 22.06
C LEU A 401 5.21 20.64 21.06
N ARG A 402 5.48 21.86 21.53
CA ARG A 402 5.83 22.99 20.63
C ARG A 402 7.14 22.74 19.89
N VAL A 403 8.13 22.11 20.53
CA VAL A 403 9.38 21.71 19.86
C VAL A 403 9.10 20.67 18.77
N LEU A 404 8.20 19.71 19.02
CA LEU A 404 7.75 18.76 17.99
C LEU A 404 7.12 19.49 16.80
N GLN A 405 6.21 20.44 17.05
CA GLN A 405 5.60 21.27 15.99
C GLN A 405 6.64 22.03 15.18
N ALA A 406 7.62 22.66 15.84
CA ALA A 406 8.69 23.38 15.18
C ALA A 406 9.58 22.46 14.32
N SER A 407 9.70 21.18 14.66
CA SER A 407 10.42 20.18 13.85
C SER A 407 9.62 19.63 12.66
N GLY A 408 8.36 20.07 12.50
CA GLY A 408 7.48 19.67 11.39
C GLY A 408 6.52 18.52 11.73
N VAL A 409 6.49 18.04 12.97
CA VAL A 409 5.52 17.05 13.45
C VAL A 409 4.20 17.74 13.75
N LYS A 410 3.08 17.19 13.30
CA LYS A 410 1.76 17.72 13.63
C LYS A 410 1.35 17.29 15.04
N VAL A 411 0.99 18.25 15.89
CA VAL A 411 0.51 17.97 17.24
C VAL A 411 -0.99 18.22 17.28
N MET A 412 -1.75 17.15 17.53
CA MET A 412 -3.21 17.16 17.60
C MET A 412 -3.68 16.84 19.02
N GLY A 413 -4.92 17.16 19.34
CA GLY A 413 -5.60 16.65 20.53
C GLY A 413 -6.53 15.49 20.19
N MET A 414 -6.85 14.63 21.15
CA MET A 414 -7.93 13.64 21.06
C MET A 414 -9.04 14.01 22.04
N LEU A 415 -10.28 14.14 21.55
CA LEU A 415 -11.46 14.40 22.36
C LEU A 415 -12.21 13.10 22.66
N GLY A 416 -12.60 12.88 23.91
CA GLY A 416 -13.42 11.76 24.34
C GLY A 416 -12.62 10.50 24.69
N GLY A 417 -12.78 9.44 23.91
CA GLY A 417 -12.28 8.09 24.21
C GLY A 417 -13.14 7.33 25.22
N ALA A 418 -12.55 6.32 25.86
CA ALA A 418 -13.26 5.39 26.74
C ALA A 418 -14.02 6.04 27.93
N CYS A 419 -13.60 7.24 28.37
CA CYS A 419 -14.33 8.01 29.37
C CYS A 419 -15.51 8.76 28.72
N LYS A 420 -16.72 8.24 28.96
CA LYS A 420 -17.96 8.72 28.35
C LYS A 420 -18.42 10.09 28.85
N GLY A 421 -19.20 10.76 28.01
CA GLY A 421 -20.02 11.94 28.31
C GLY A 421 -19.66 13.15 27.46
N SER A 422 -18.49 13.18 26.81
CA SER A 422 -18.07 14.34 26.01
C SER A 422 -18.98 14.54 24.79
N TYR A 423 -19.30 13.47 24.08
CA TYR A 423 -20.16 13.52 22.90
C TYR A 423 -21.62 13.62 23.27
N ALA A 424 -22.07 12.98 24.35
CA ALA A 424 -23.43 13.15 24.85
C ALA A 424 -23.75 14.65 25.15
N ARG A 425 -22.78 15.39 25.68
CA ARG A 425 -22.90 16.85 25.92
C ARG A 425 -22.88 17.67 24.63
N LEU A 426 -22.12 17.24 23.62
CA LEU A 426 -22.05 17.87 22.30
C LEU A 426 -23.20 17.47 21.36
N ASP A 427 -23.98 16.45 21.69
CA ASP A 427 -25.14 16.00 20.91
C ASP A 427 -26.45 16.69 21.35
N ALA A 428 -26.37 17.60 22.32
CA ALA A 428 -27.51 18.33 22.85
C ALA A 428 -28.07 19.40 21.87
N ASP A 429 -29.04 20.20 22.32
CA ASP A 429 -29.53 21.37 21.60
C ASP A 429 -28.41 22.39 21.33
N GLN A 430 -28.66 23.35 20.42
CA GLN A 430 -27.65 24.30 19.97
C GLN A 430 -27.06 25.15 21.11
N GLU A 431 -27.87 25.57 22.09
CA GLU A 431 -27.40 26.39 23.21
C GLU A 431 -26.43 25.61 24.09
N LYS A 432 -26.79 24.37 24.44
CA LYS A 432 -25.90 23.49 25.21
C LYS A 432 -24.65 23.13 24.42
N PHE A 433 -24.79 22.83 23.13
CA PHE A 433 -23.65 22.57 22.26
C PHE A 433 -22.66 23.73 22.30
N ASP A 434 -23.11 24.97 22.10
CA ASP A 434 -22.24 26.15 22.12
C ASP A 434 -21.55 26.34 23.47
N ARG A 435 -22.26 26.06 24.57
CA ARG A 435 -21.73 26.18 25.93
C ARG A 435 -20.61 25.18 26.22
N TYR A 436 -20.75 23.93 25.80
CA TYR A 436 -19.73 22.88 25.99
C TYR A 436 -18.62 22.93 24.94
N TYR A 437 -18.92 23.39 23.73
CA TYR A 437 -17.95 23.49 22.65
C TYR A 437 -16.97 24.66 22.83
N SER A 438 -17.43 25.81 23.34
CA SER A 438 -16.57 27.00 23.43
C SER A 438 -15.27 26.77 24.23
N PRO A 439 -15.30 26.14 25.43
CA PRO A 439 -14.08 25.89 26.21
C PRO A 439 -13.09 24.96 25.49
N VAL A 440 -13.60 23.98 24.73
CA VAL A 440 -12.75 23.11 23.89
C VAL A 440 -12.12 23.90 22.75
N LYS A 441 -12.89 24.75 22.07
CA LYS A 441 -12.38 25.64 21.02
C LYS A 441 -11.29 26.58 21.57
N ASP A 442 -11.51 27.15 22.74
CA ASP A 442 -10.57 28.08 23.37
C ASP A 442 -9.28 27.35 23.77
N MET A 443 -9.38 26.13 24.33
CA MET A 443 -8.22 25.27 24.60
C MET A 443 -7.42 24.96 23.32
N ILE A 444 -8.09 24.59 22.22
CA ILE A 444 -7.41 24.27 20.94
C ILE A 444 -6.63 25.49 20.44
N ARG A 445 -7.20 26.70 20.57
CA ARG A 445 -6.52 27.96 20.20
C ARG A 445 -5.35 28.28 21.11
N GLU A 446 -5.55 28.21 22.43
CA GLU A 446 -4.53 28.52 23.43
C GLU A 446 -3.31 27.58 23.29
N ARG A 447 -3.56 26.28 23.13
CA ARG A 447 -2.50 25.27 22.95
C ARG A 447 -1.98 25.20 21.52
N GLY A 448 -2.64 25.86 20.57
CA GLY A 448 -2.28 25.92 19.15
C GLY A 448 -2.11 24.53 18.54
N LEU A 449 -3.10 23.67 18.74
CA LEU A 449 -3.13 22.33 18.16
C LEU A 449 -3.35 22.41 16.64
N ASP A 450 -2.66 21.57 15.87
CA ASP A 450 -2.80 21.46 14.42
C ASP A 450 -4.13 20.80 13.99
N GLY A 451 -4.79 20.10 14.92
CA GLY A 451 -5.98 19.33 14.66
C GLY A 451 -6.60 18.69 15.88
N LEU A 452 -7.73 18.03 15.68
CA LEU A 452 -8.47 17.28 16.69
C LEU A 452 -8.91 15.92 16.13
N ASP A 453 -8.60 14.87 16.87
CA ASP A 453 -9.14 13.53 16.68
C ASP A 453 -10.40 13.37 17.53
N LEU A 454 -11.50 12.97 16.88
CA LEU A 454 -12.79 12.73 17.52
C LEU A 454 -12.94 11.23 17.78
N ASP A 455 -12.46 10.78 18.94
CA ASP A 455 -12.55 9.39 19.39
C ASP A 455 -13.89 9.12 20.09
N VAL A 456 -14.91 8.82 19.28
CA VAL A 456 -16.30 8.67 19.74
C VAL A 456 -16.57 7.24 20.20
N GLU A 457 -16.43 6.97 21.51
CA GLU A 457 -16.70 5.66 22.13
C GLU A 457 -18.01 5.60 22.94
N GLU A 458 -18.97 6.43 22.57
CA GLU A 458 -20.34 6.47 23.08
C GLU A 458 -21.34 6.82 21.99
N GLU A 459 -22.62 6.50 22.19
CA GLU A 459 -23.65 6.81 21.19
C GLU A 459 -23.79 8.33 20.99
N MET A 460 -23.65 8.76 19.74
CA MET A 460 -23.86 10.13 19.28
C MET A 460 -24.70 10.10 17.99
N THR A 461 -25.60 11.07 17.81
CA THR A 461 -26.35 11.17 16.54
C THR A 461 -25.46 11.58 15.38
N LEU A 462 -25.82 11.13 14.16
CA LEU A 462 -25.16 11.57 12.93
C LEU A 462 -25.25 13.10 12.75
N GLY A 463 -26.36 13.71 13.17
CA GLY A 463 -26.54 15.17 13.13
C GLY A 463 -25.58 15.90 14.08
N GLY A 464 -25.37 15.37 15.28
CA GLY A 464 -24.45 15.92 16.26
C GLY A 464 -22.99 15.91 15.79
N ILE A 465 -22.51 14.78 15.27
CA ILE A 465 -21.12 14.69 14.78
C ILE A 465 -20.90 15.57 13.54
N VAL A 466 -21.87 15.64 12.63
CA VAL A 466 -21.82 16.54 11.47
C VAL A 466 -21.75 18.00 11.92
N ARG A 467 -22.58 18.40 12.89
CA ARG A 467 -22.55 19.75 13.48
C ARG A 467 -21.19 20.07 14.10
N LEU A 468 -20.59 19.12 14.82
CA LEU A 468 -19.27 19.31 15.43
C LEU A 468 -18.17 19.50 14.38
N ILE A 469 -18.15 18.67 13.33
CA ILE A 469 -17.19 18.78 12.22
C ILE A 469 -17.35 20.11 11.49
N ASP A 470 -18.59 20.50 11.17
CA ASP A 470 -18.88 21.77 10.51
C ASP A 470 -18.41 22.96 11.34
N ARG A 471 -18.63 22.89 12.66
CA ARG A 471 -18.22 23.96 13.57
C ARG A 471 -16.70 24.06 13.68
N LEU A 472 -16.00 22.93 13.82
CA LEU A 472 -14.53 22.90 13.82
C LEU A 472 -13.97 23.47 12.51
N ARG A 473 -14.54 23.07 11.37
CA ARG A 473 -14.10 23.56 10.06
C ARG A 473 -14.33 25.06 9.89
N SER A 474 -15.47 25.56 10.38
CA SER A 474 -15.80 26.99 10.39
C SER A 474 -14.84 27.80 11.28
N ASP A 475 -14.53 27.32 12.48
CA ASP A 475 -13.80 28.09 13.48
C ASP A 475 -12.27 28.05 13.30
N PHE A 476 -11.74 27.02 12.63
CA PHE A 476 -10.29 26.80 12.44
C PHE A 476 -9.83 26.76 10.98
N GLY A 477 -10.75 26.78 10.01
CA GLY A 477 -10.44 26.81 8.59
C GLY A 477 -10.01 25.45 8.00
N PRO A 478 -9.74 25.38 6.68
CA PRO A 478 -9.54 24.13 5.95
C PRO A 478 -8.22 23.40 6.26
N THR A 479 -7.25 24.06 6.87
CA THR A 479 -5.95 23.46 7.22
C THR A 479 -5.98 22.71 8.54
N PHE A 480 -7.01 22.93 9.37
CA PHE A 480 -7.16 22.23 10.65
C PHE A 480 -7.46 20.75 10.42
N ILE A 481 -6.68 19.87 11.04
CA ILE A 481 -6.81 18.44 10.80
C ILE A 481 -7.97 17.90 11.64
N ILE A 482 -8.95 17.26 11.01
CA ILE A 482 -10.05 16.58 11.69
C ILE A 482 -9.97 15.11 11.36
N THR A 483 -9.88 14.27 12.38
CA THR A 483 -9.85 12.81 12.25
C THR A 483 -10.86 12.18 13.19
N LEU A 484 -11.17 10.92 12.98
CA LEU A 484 -11.97 10.12 13.90
C LEU A 484 -11.26 8.79 14.15
N ALA A 485 -11.56 8.13 15.27
CA ALA A 485 -10.96 6.84 15.62
C ALA A 485 -12.00 5.68 15.63
N PRO A 486 -12.61 5.32 14.49
CA PRO A 486 -13.56 4.23 14.43
C PRO A 486 -12.92 2.90 14.82
N VAL A 487 -13.67 2.08 15.55
CA VAL A 487 -13.36 0.66 15.67
C VAL A 487 -13.39 -0.03 14.30
N ALA A 488 -12.44 -0.92 13.99
CA ALA A 488 -12.28 -1.43 12.62
C ALA A 488 -13.55 -2.08 12.04
N MET A 489 -14.32 -2.81 12.84
CA MET A 489 -15.58 -3.39 12.38
C MET A 489 -16.62 -2.35 11.94
N SER A 490 -16.63 -1.12 12.48
CA SER A 490 -17.65 -0.13 12.14
C SER A 490 -17.55 0.37 10.69
N LEU A 491 -16.36 0.26 10.08
CA LEU A 491 -16.16 0.55 8.66
C LEU A 491 -16.67 -0.58 7.74
N LEU A 492 -16.86 -1.79 8.28
CA LEU A 492 -17.35 -2.97 7.54
C LEU A 492 -18.80 -3.32 7.83
N ASP A 493 -19.29 -2.99 9.01
CA ASP A 493 -20.65 -3.26 9.48
C ASP A 493 -21.06 -2.16 10.46
N PHE A 494 -21.96 -1.27 10.03
CA PHE A 494 -22.38 -0.11 10.83
C PHE A 494 -23.04 -0.51 12.16
N THR A 495 -23.54 -1.74 12.28
CA THR A 495 -24.15 -2.24 13.53
C THR A 495 -23.14 -2.61 14.60
N LYS A 496 -21.86 -2.79 14.22
CA LYS A 496 -20.75 -3.16 15.10
C LYS A 496 -19.89 -1.93 15.36
N ASN A 497 -20.42 -1.03 16.17
CA ASN A 497 -19.86 0.30 16.39
C ASN A 497 -19.96 0.72 17.87
N LEU A 498 -19.09 1.63 18.30
CA LEU A 498 -19.17 2.30 19.60
C LEU A 498 -19.86 3.67 19.52
N SER A 499 -19.81 4.32 18.35
CA SER A 499 -20.12 5.75 18.18
C SER A 499 -21.61 6.06 17.94
N GLY A 500 -22.45 5.04 17.80
CA GLY A 500 -23.87 5.16 17.46
C GLY A 500 -24.15 5.49 15.98
N PHE A 501 -23.56 6.54 15.43
CA PHE A 501 -23.78 6.94 14.04
C PHE A 501 -23.06 6.04 13.02
N ASP A 502 -23.56 6.00 11.77
CA ASP A 502 -22.93 5.27 10.68
C ASP A 502 -21.77 6.08 10.06
N TYR A 503 -20.57 5.48 10.07
CA TYR A 503 -19.37 6.08 9.48
C TYR A 503 -19.43 6.19 7.95
N GLU A 504 -20.12 5.28 7.26
CA GLU A 504 -20.30 5.39 5.80
C GLU A 504 -21.17 6.60 5.44
N ALA A 505 -22.27 6.78 6.17
CA ALA A 505 -23.11 7.96 6.03
C ALA A 505 -22.32 9.25 6.33
N LEU A 506 -21.48 9.24 7.38
CA LEU A 506 -20.62 10.37 7.72
C LEU A 506 -19.60 10.67 6.60
N GLU A 507 -18.96 9.65 6.02
CA GLU A 507 -17.99 9.82 4.92
C GLU A 507 -18.66 10.42 3.68
N VAL A 508 -19.89 9.99 3.35
CA VAL A 508 -20.67 10.59 2.25
C VAL A 508 -20.97 12.07 2.51
N MET A 509 -21.32 12.41 3.75
CA MET A 509 -21.75 13.78 4.11
C MET A 509 -20.58 14.75 4.30
N ARG A 510 -19.48 14.31 4.94
CA ARG A 510 -18.38 15.16 5.42
C ARG A 510 -16.99 14.58 5.16
N GLY A 511 -16.85 13.57 4.31
CA GLY A 511 -15.56 12.97 3.99
C GLY A 511 -14.53 13.94 3.43
N ARG A 512 -14.93 15.08 2.86
CA ARG A 512 -13.99 16.13 2.41
C ARG A 512 -13.35 16.91 3.55
N ASP A 513 -14.05 17.01 4.68
CA ASP A 513 -13.60 17.72 5.88
C ASP A 513 -12.86 16.80 6.85
N ILE A 514 -12.96 15.48 6.67
CA ILE A 514 -12.28 14.46 7.46
C ILE A 514 -10.99 14.05 6.74
N ALA A 515 -9.85 14.25 7.40
CA ALA A 515 -8.54 14.00 6.82
C ALA A 515 -8.23 12.51 6.67
N TRP A 516 -8.53 11.71 7.71
CA TRP A 516 -8.44 10.24 7.72
C TRP A 516 -9.15 9.67 8.97
N TYR A 517 -9.18 8.35 9.06
CA TYR A 517 -9.71 7.56 10.16
C TYR A 517 -8.59 6.76 10.84
N ASN A 518 -8.42 6.95 12.14
CA ASN A 518 -7.51 6.19 13.00
C ASN A 518 -8.18 4.86 13.39
N THR A 519 -8.27 3.94 12.44
CA THR A 519 -9.08 2.72 12.51
C THR A 519 -8.51 1.71 13.50
N GLN A 520 -9.24 1.37 14.56
CA GLN A 520 -8.73 0.53 15.66
C GLN A 520 -8.81 -0.99 15.32
N PHE A 521 -7.69 -1.63 14.97
CA PHE A 521 -7.60 -3.08 14.70
C PHE A 521 -7.23 -3.90 15.95
N TYR A 522 -7.92 -3.66 17.05
CA TYR A 522 -7.65 -4.29 18.34
C TYR A 522 -8.93 -4.36 19.19
N CYS A 523 -8.83 -4.82 20.44
CA CYS A 523 -9.96 -4.95 21.38
C CYS A 523 -11.13 -5.80 20.87
N GLY A 524 -10.87 -6.76 19.96
CA GLY A 524 -11.89 -7.61 19.36
C GLY A 524 -12.68 -6.95 18.22
N TRP A 525 -12.40 -5.68 17.92
CA TRP A 525 -13.04 -4.95 16.83
C TRP A 525 -12.31 -5.04 15.50
N GLY A 526 -11.12 -5.62 15.48
CA GLY A 526 -10.40 -5.92 14.26
C GLY A 526 -9.17 -6.75 14.53
N ASP A 527 -8.62 -7.30 13.45
CA ASP A 527 -7.42 -8.13 13.50
C ASP A 527 -6.41 -7.65 12.44
N CYS A 528 -5.20 -7.30 12.88
CA CYS A 528 -4.10 -6.93 12.02
C CYS A 528 -3.03 -8.03 11.89
N SER A 529 -3.32 -9.27 12.34
CA SER A 529 -2.46 -10.43 12.11
C SER A 529 -2.40 -10.85 10.63
N ASN A 530 -3.38 -10.42 9.84
CA ASN A 530 -3.50 -10.66 8.41
C ASN A 530 -4.09 -9.44 7.68
N PRO A 531 -3.89 -9.28 6.37
CA PRO A 531 -4.33 -8.09 5.63
C PRO A 531 -5.82 -8.09 5.25
N LEU A 532 -6.56 -9.19 5.48
CA LEU A 532 -7.91 -9.39 4.92
C LEU A 532 -8.88 -8.29 5.32
N MET A 533 -8.87 -7.90 6.59
CA MET A 533 -9.83 -6.92 7.09
C MET A 533 -9.63 -5.53 6.46
N TYR A 534 -8.37 -5.11 6.31
CA TYR A 534 -8.04 -3.89 5.57
C TYR A 534 -8.44 -4.01 4.10
N ASP A 535 -8.18 -5.16 3.46
CA ASP A 535 -8.58 -5.39 2.07
C ASP A 535 -10.11 -5.31 1.89
N LEU A 536 -10.88 -5.81 2.84
CA LEU A 536 -12.34 -5.73 2.83
C LEU A 536 -12.81 -4.27 2.93
N MET A 537 -12.17 -3.44 3.76
CA MET A 537 -12.53 -2.01 3.86
C MET A 537 -12.30 -1.30 2.53
N VAL A 538 -11.14 -1.52 1.90
CA VAL A 538 -10.84 -0.92 0.59
C VAL A 538 -11.80 -1.44 -0.49
N ARG A 539 -12.13 -2.73 -0.48
CA ARG A 539 -13.12 -3.31 -1.41
C ARG A 539 -14.52 -2.74 -1.21
N LYS A 540 -14.88 -2.41 0.02
CA LYS A 540 -16.17 -1.78 0.35
C LYS A 540 -16.25 -0.33 -0.15
N GLY A 541 -15.10 0.30 -0.44
CA GLY A 541 -15.03 1.62 -1.06
C GLY A 541 -14.28 2.67 -0.25
N TRP A 542 -13.73 2.31 0.91
CA TRP A 542 -12.94 3.24 1.73
C TRP A 542 -11.62 3.61 1.05
N PRO A 543 -11.29 4.90 0.88
CA PRO A 543 -10.04 5.33 0.28
C PRO A 543 -8.83 4.88 1.12
N PRO A 544 -7.85 4.12 0.56
CA PRO A 544 -6.69 3.65 1.33
C PRO A 544 -5.91 4.76 2.04
N GLU A 545 -5.87 5.96 1.47
CA GLU A 545 -5.20 7.14 2.04
C GLU A 545 -5.88 7.69 3.29
N LYS A 546 -7.15 7.34 3.50
CA LYS A 546 -7.95 7.72 4.67
C LYS A 546 -8.05 6.62 5.71
N ILE A 547 -7.53 5.42 5.47
CA ILE A 547 -7.51 4.34 6.46
C ILE A 547 -6.11 4.31 7.09
N VAL A 548 -6.02 4.67 8.37
CA VAL A 548 -4.81 4.50 9.18
C VAL A 548 -4.99 3.28 10.06
N ILE A 549 -4.06 2.32 9.97
CA ILE A 549 -4.12 1.10 10.79
C ILE A 549 -3.73 1.43 12.23
N GLY A 550 -4.67 1.28 13.14
CA GLY A 550 -4.47 1.41 14.56
C GLY A 550 -4.10 0.12 15.26
N LEU A 551 -3.04 0.18 16.04
CA LEU A 551 -2.45 -0.96 16.75
C LEU A 551 -2.23 -0.61 18.22
N VAL A 552 -2.42 -1.58 19.11
CA VAL A 552 -1.85 -1.48 20.46
C VAL A 552 -0.34 -1.69 20.39
N THR A 553 0.45 -0.81 21.03
CA THR A 553 1.92 -0.84 21.02
C THR A 553 2.51 -1.79 22.07
N ASN A 554 1.69 -2.18 23.03
CA ASN A 554 2.00 -3.09 24.12
C ASN A 554 0.72 -3.90 24.47
N PRO A 555 0.81 -5.21 24.71
CA PRO A 555 -0.35 -6.03 25.13
C PRO A 555 -1.02 -5.56 26.42
N GLU A 556 -0.35 -4.77 27.26
CA GLU A 556 -0.94 -4.15 28.46
C GLU A 556 -1.96 -3.04 28.11
N ASN A 557 -1.87 -2.45 26.92
CA ASN A 557 -2.74 -1.32 26.51
C ASN A 557 -4.09 -1.77 25.95
N GLY A 558 -4.26 -3.07 25.68
CA GLY A 558 -5.48 -3.64 25.13
C GLY A 558 -5.27 -5.02 24.50
N SER A 559 -6.36 -5.76 24.29
CA SER A 559 -6.32 -7.06 23.61
C SER A 559 -6.13 -6.90 22.10
N GLY A 560 -5.64 -7.93 21.41
CA GLY A 560 -5.39 -7.86 19.96
C GLY A 560 -3.99 -7.34 19.59
N TYR A 561 -3.03 -7.34 20.51
CA TYR A 561 -1.63 -7.04 20.21
C TYR A 561 -1.06 -8.01 19.16
N VAL A 562 -0.46 -7.44 18.12
CA VAL A 562 0.19 -8.19 17.04
C VAL A 562 1.71 -8.05 17.18
N PRO A 563 2.46 -9.15 17.33
CA PRO A 563 3.92 -9.08 17.39
C PRO A 563 4.55 -8.48 16.13
N MET A 564 5.75 -7.90 16.25
CA MET A 564 6.42 -7.21 15.14
C MET A 564 6.59 -8.07 13.88
N ASN A 565 6.97 -9.35 14.02
CA ASN A 565 7.22 -10.22 12.85
C ASN A 565 6.00 -10.39 11.92
N PRO A 566 4.82 -10.84 12.39
CA PRO A 566 3.63 -10.90 11.54
C PRO A 566 3.20 -9.50 11.06
N LEU A 567 3.28 -8.48 11.92
CA LEU A 567 2.93 -7.11 11.56
C LEU A 567 3.77 -6.60 10.38
N ASN A 568 5.07 -6.88 10.36
CA ASN A 568 5.98 -6.50 9.26
C ASN A 568 5.50 -7.03 7.92
N VAL A 569 5.06 -8.29 7.88
CA VAL A 569 4.56 -8.94 6.66
C VAL A 569 3.27 -8.27 6.20
N VAL A 570 2.34 -8.01 7.12
CA VAL A 570 1.06 -7.37 6.81
C VAL A 570 1.26 -5.95 6.28
N LEU A 571 1.99 -5.11 7.01
CA LEU A 571 2.21 -3.71 6.62
C LEU A 571 2.99 -3.59 5.30
N THR A 572 4.01 -4.44 5.08
CA THR A 572 4.75 -4.45 3.82
C THR A 572 3.85 -4.87 2.65
N THR A 573 2.97 -5.86 2.88
CA THR A 573 2.01 -6.34 1.89
C THR A 573 0.99 -5.26 1.54
N LEU A 574 0.40 -4.61 2.54
CA LEU A 574 -0.60 -3.57 2.34
C LEU A 574 -0.01 -2.33 1.66
N ARG A 575 1.19 -1.90 2.07
CA ARG A 575 1.91 -0.80 1.39
C ARG A 575 2.25 -1.16 -0.06
N GLY A 576 2.66 -2.40 -0.32
CA GLY A 576 2.97 -2.87 -1.67
C GLY A 576 1.73 -2.95 -2.57
N ARG A 577 0.56 -3.27 -1.99
CA ARG A 577 -0.73 -3.40 -2.68
C ARG A 577 -1.39 -2.04 -2.93
N TYR A 578 -1.31 -1.13 -1.96
CA TYR A 578 -2.00 0.16 -1.99
C TYR A 578 -0.99 1.30 -2.00
N GLY A 579 -0.75 1.88 -3.18
CA GLY A 579 0.24 2.96 -3.36
C GLY A 579 -0.04 4.23 -2.54
N ALA A 580 -1.30 4.43 -2.12
CA ALA A 580 -1.74 5.52 -1.26
C ALA A 580 -2.04 5.03 0.18
N PHE A 581 -1.30 4.05 0.70
CA PHE A 581 -1.49 3.53 2.06
C PHE A 581 -1.51 4.65 3.12
N GLY A 582 -2.60 4.76 3.89
CA GLY A 582 -2.87 5.89 4.80
C GLY A 582 -1.86 6.02 5.93
N GLY A 583 -1.33 4.90 6.41
CA GLY A 583 -0.31 4.84 7.45
C GLY A 583 -0.72 4.00 8.64
N ILE A 584 -0.04 4.23 9.77
CA ILE A 584 -0.31 3.52 11.03
C ILE A 584 -0.37 4.50 12.20
N MET A 585 -1.13 4.13 13.22
CA MET A 585 -1.12 4.77 14.53
C MET A 585 -0.82 3.74 15.63
N GLY A 586 -0.14 4.17 16.69
CA GLY A 586 0.14 3.37 17.88
C GLY A 586 -0.60 3.87 19.13
N TRP A 587 -1.32 2.97 19.79
CA TRP A 587 -1.95 3.14 21.10
C TRP A 587 -1.19 2.35 22.19
N GLU A 588 -0.36 2.96 23.02
CA GLU A 588 0.08 4.36 23.03
C GLU A 588 1.59 4.46 23.31
N TYR A 589 2.14 5.66 23.34
CA TYR A 589 3.59 5.90 23.31
C TYR A 589 4.36 5.28 24.49
N PHE A 590 3.99 5.58 25.73
CA PHE A 590 4.88 5.51 26.90
C PHE A 590 5.53 4.16 27.21
N ASN A 591 4.89 3.04 26.84
CA ASN A 591 5.34 1.68 27.13
C ASN A 591 5.54 0.84 25.85
N SER A 592 5.68 1.48 24.70
CA SER A 592 5.69 0.81 23.40
C SER A 592 6.83 -0.22 23.27
N LEU A 593 6.50 -1.43 22.84
CA LEU A 593 7.49 -2.47 22.55
C LEU A 593 8.16 -2.21 21.19
N PRO A 594 9.46 -2.53 21.02
CA PRO A 594 10.27 -3.40 21.88
C PRO A 594 10.96 -2.72 23.06
N GLY A 595 11.03 -1.39 23.09
CA GLY A 595 11.81 -0.66 24.10
C GLY A 595 11.14 -0.50 25.46
N GLY A 596 9.83 -0.79 25.54
CA GLY A 596 9.06 -0.69 26.78
C GLY A 596 9.04 0.73 27.34
N LYS A 597 8.97 0.85 28.67
CA LYS A 597 8.94 2.15 29.37
C LYS A 597 10.26 2.93 29.29
N GLU A 598 11.38 2.22 29.11
CA GLU A 598 12.71 2.85 29.08
C GLU A 598 13.01 3.50 27.73
N ARG A 599 12.61 2.86 26.63
CA ARG A 599 12.91 3.30 25.26
C ARG A 599 11.68 3.24 24.36
N PRO A 600 10.55 3.89 24.73
CA PRO A 600 9.28 3.79 24.00
C PRO A 600 9.35 4.22 22.53
N TRP A 601 10.27 5.13 22.21
CA TRP A 601 10.53 5.61 20.86
C TRP A 601 11.01 4.53 19.88
N GLU A 602 11.49 3.37 20.36
CA GLU A 602 11.96 2.29 19.49
C GLU A 602 10.84 1.73 18.60
N TRP A 603 9.59 1.74 19.07
CA TRP A 603 8.45 1.35 18.24
C TRP A 603 8.33 2.23 16.99
N ALA A 604 8.39 3.56 17.17
CA ALA A 604 8.32 4.51 16.07
C ALA A 604 9.50 4.35 15.10
N ARG A 605 10.69 4.00 15.61
CA ARG A 605 11.86 3.69 14.78
C ARG A 605 11.63 2.44 13.92
N GLU A 606 11.14 1.35 14.50
CA GLU A 606 10.85 0.12 13.75
C GLU A 606 9.77 0.37 12.69
N MET A 607 8.71 1.07 13.07
CA MET A 607 7.65 1.47 12.16
C MET A 607 8.15 2.38 11.02
N THR A 608 9.09 3.30 11.31
CA THR A 608 9.74 4.12 10.30
C THR A 608 10.51 3.26 9.29
N LYS A 609 11.28 2.27 9.75
CA LYS A 609 11.99 1.34 8.84
C LYS A 609 11.02 0.59 7.93
N LEU A 610 9.89 0.14 8.44
CA LEU A 610 8.89 -0.59 7.64
C LEU A 610 8.24 0.32 6.60
N LEU A 611 7.78 1.48 7.04
CA LEU A 611 7.02 2.41 6.19
C LEU A 611 7.91 3.14 5.17
N ARG A 612 9.13 3.49 5.57
CA ARG A 612 10.03 4.41 4.85
C ARG A 612 11.42 3.82 4.61
N GLY A 613 11.62 2.51 4.77
CA GLY A 613 12.92 1.86 4.57
C GLY A 613 13.60 2.16 3.23
N HIS A 614 12.83 2.40 2.16
CA HIS A 614 13.37 2.81 0.85
C HIS A 614 14.00 4.21 0.84
N LEU A 615 13.60 5.10 1.77
CA LEU A 615 14.20 6.43 1.98
C LEU A 615 15.44 6.36 2.88
N LEU A 616 15.56 5.31 3.70
CA LEU A 616 16.69 5.06 4.59
C LEU A 616 17.84 4.27 3.92
N SER A 617 17.59 3.63 2.76
CA SER A 617 18.57 2.82 2.00
C SER A 617 19.46 3.62 1.03
N ALA A 618 19.65 4.93 1.23
CA ALA A 618 20.80 5.59 0.61
C ALA A 618 22.06 5.00 1.27
N PRO A 619 23.02 4.43 0.51
CA PRO A 619 24.21 3.86 1.12
C PRO A 619 24.97 4.99 1.82
N ALA A 620 25.10 4.89 3.14
CA ALA A 620 26.21 5.52 3.83
C ALA A 620 27.47 5.03 3.11
N GLN A 621 28.18 5.92 2.42
CA GLN A 621 29.54 5.63 2.00
C GLN A 621 30.30 5.28 3.28
N ALA A 622 30.74 4.03 3.38
CA ALA A 622 31.63 3.60 4.43
C ALA A 622 32.89 4.46 4.37
N ILE A 623 33.04 5.39 5.32
CA ILE A 623 34.30 6.07 5.56
C ILE A 623 35.23 4.98 6.11
N GLN A 624 36.21 4.57 5.31
CA GLN A 624 37.30 3.73 5.80
C GLN A 624 38.06 4.48 6.90
N PRO A 625 38.49 3.82 7.98
CA PRO A 625 39.35 4.45 8.96
C PRO A 625 40.69 4.80 8.31
N VAL A 626 40.99 6.09 8.24
CA VAL A 626 42.29 6.61 7.80
C VAL A 626 43.34 6.18 8.84
N GLN A 627 44.34 5.41 8.39
CA GLN A 627 45.53 5.11 9.20
C GLN A 627 46.27 6.40 9.54
N PRO A 628 46.77 6.59 10.77
CA PRO A 628 47.60 7.75 11.09
C PRO A 628 48.92 7.67 10.32
N LEU A 629 49.20 8.71 9.52
CA LEU A 629 50.52 8.95 8.96
C LEU A 629 51.51 9.17 10.11
N ALA A 630 52.63 8.46 10.07
CA ALA A 630 53.74 8.63 10.99
C ALA A 630 54.29 10.06 10.90
N VAL A 631 54.32 10.75 12.04
CA VAL A 631 54.97 12.06 12.19
C VAL A 631 56.41 11.81 12.64
N GLU A 632 57.37 12.22 11.81
CA GLU A 632 58.79 12.27 12.16
C GLU A 632 59.05 13.25 13.30
N SER A 633 59.89 12.83 14.23
CA SER A 633 60.30 13.56 15.43
C SER A 633 61.24 14.72 15.13
N GLY A 634 60.79 15.95 15.41
CA GLY A 634 61.62 17.16 15.54
C GLY A 634 61.70 17.65 17.01
N PRO A 635 62.76 18.35 17.42
CA PRO A 635 63.21 18.39 18.81
C PRO A 635 62.44 19.36 19.73
N LYS A 636 62.36 18.94 21.00
CA LYS A 636 61.80 19.61 22.18
C LYS A 636 62.18 21.10 22.29
N ALA A 637 61.17 21.94 22.46
CA ALA A 637 61.31 23.26 23.08
C ALA A 637 60.23 23.42 24.18
N LYS A 638 60.76 23.68 25.39
CA LYS A 638 60.22 24.09 26.69
C LYS A 638 58.71 24.40 26.85
N ASN A 639 58.15 23.80 27.89
CA ASN A 639 56.94 24.23 28.60
C ASN A 639 57.07 25.68 29.09
N GLU A 640 56.08 26.50 28.79
CA GLU A 640 55.59 27.55 29.69
C GLU A 640 54.06 27.43 29.73
N ASP A 641 53.54 27.13 30.91
CA ASP A 641 52.12 27.08 31.24
C ASP A 641 51.55 28.51 31.24
N VAL A 642 50.42 28.71 30.55
CA VAL A 642 49.52 29.86 30.79
C VAL A 642 48.14 29.29 31.03
N ASP A 643 47.87 28.99 32.29
CA ASP A 643 46.55 28.84 32.87
C ASP A 643 46.06 30.23 33.30
N PRO A 644 45.00 30.81 32.72
CA PRO A 644 44.33 31.94 33.32
C PRO A 644 43.31 31.38 34.32
N ASP A 645 43.79 31.05 35.52
CA ASP A 645 43.10 31.16 36.82
C ASP A 645 43.76 30.23 37.86
N GLY A 646 44.93 30.66 38.33
CA GLY A 646 45.56 30.12 39.53
C GLY A 646 44.81 30.49 40.83
N PRO A 647 45.16 29.85 41.96
CA PRO A 647 44.38 29.87 43.20
C PRO A 647 44.39 31.25 43.85
N GLY A 648 43.28 31.99 43.70
CA GLY A 648 43.11 33.36 44.21
C GLY A 648 42.18 34.25 43.40
N GLY A 649 41.65 33.79 42.26
CA GLY A 649 40.64 34.53 41.47
C GLY A 649 39.26 34.49 42.11
N GLN A 650 38.64 35.66 42.27
CA GLN A 650 37.29 35.81 42.82
C GLN A 650 36.22 35.22 41.89
N ASP A 651 35.26 34.48 42.45
CA ASP A 651 34.11 33.95 41.72
C ASP A 651 33.36 35.07 40.97
N ALA A 652 33.10 34.84 39.68
CA ALA A 652 32.27 35.73 38.89
C ALA A 652 30.85 35.83 39.50
N PRO A 653 30.31 37.05 39.70
CA PRO A 653 29.07 37.22 40.45
C PRO A 653 27.86 36.65 39.70
N VAL A 654 27.10 35.80 40.41
CA VAL A 654 25.79 35.29 39.99
C VAL A 654 24.80 36.46 39.86
N PRO A 655 24.03 36.59 38.77
CA PRO A 655 22.97 37.60 38.70
C PRO A 655 21.95 37.38 39.82
N LYS A 656 21.66 38.44 40.57
CA LYS A 656 20.69 38.45 41.67
C LYS A 656 19.25 38.22 41.16
N GLN A 657 18.40 37.72 42.05
CA GLN A 657 16.94 37.62 41.89
C GLN A 657 16.37 38.84 41.16
N PHE A 658 15.65 38.59 40.07
CA PHE A 658 14.92 39.63 39.35
C PHE A 658 13.54 39.76 40.00
N ASP A 659 13.25 40.94 40.54
CA ASP A 659 11.96 41.29 41.14
C ASP A 659 10.88 41.48 40.06
N TYR A 660 9.68 40.96 40.32
CA TYR A 660 8.47 41.20 39.54
C TYR A 660 8.00 42.65 39.73
N TYR A 661 7.85 43.40 38.64
CA TYR A 661 7.09 44.66 38.64
C TYR A 661 5.69 44.40 38.09
N SER A 662 4.69 44.54 38.97
CA SER A 662 3.28 44.63 38.61
C SER A 662 2.94 46.07 38.23
N ASP A 663 2.67 46.34 36.96
CA ASP A 663 2.06 47.60 36.57
C ASP A 663 0.55 47.50 36.79
N GLY A 664 0.15 47.73 38.04
CA GLY A 664 -1.22 48.09 38.37
C GLY A 664 -1.45 49.57 38.08
N LEU A 665 -2.50 49.88 37.33
CA LEU A 665 -3.27 51.10 37.54
C LEU A 665 -4.72 50.70 37.72
N ASP A 666 -5.11 50.59 38.99
CA ASP A 666 -6.47 50.86 39.43
C ASP A 666 -6.77 52.34 39.17
N ASN A 667 -7.91 52.58 38.53
CA ASN A 667 -8.85 53.65 38.88
C ASN A 667 -10.26 53.18 38.56
#